data_AF-A0A3Q2U2S2-F1
#
_entry.id   AF-A0A3Q2U2S2-F1
#
_cell.length_a   1.000
_cell.length_b   1.000
_cell.length_c   1.000
_cell.angle_alpha   90.00
_cell.angle_beta   90.00
_cell.angle_gamma   90.00
#
_symmetry.space_group_name_H-M   'P 1'
#
loop_
_entity.id
_entity.type
_entity.pdbx_description
1 polymer ?
#
loop_
_entity_poly.entity_id
_entity_poly.type
_entity_poly.pdbx_seq_one_letter_code
_entity_poly.pdbx_strand_id
1 'polypeptide(L)'
;MGLLVHGLLLFAVCALPAGGVDFQLGSKAVGQSVFTRRSGEAERAARVVKRSLPSWMAASHSHRIRRRSAEQSDTCKQHQGFQSKLTDNTHSFTFNDLSGSVSLAWVGDGTGVILALTTFQVPFFMLRIGQSKLYRSENYGKSFEDVTSLINNTFILTEFGIAIGPENSGKVILTAEVSGRDGYRIFASSDFGKTFVPLDLPFNPLMQISYNPENTNVLAVISNRNELWLSEDFGRSWKKIHKMVCLFKWGRKNTIFFTANQNGSCTDRGMLELKRTTDLGKTIKVVASKIFSFGLGGRFLFASVMTGKGTLRMIHVSVDQGETWNMAQLPPVGHEQFYSILAANDDMVFMHVDEPGDTGFGTIYASDDRGTVYSKSLERHLYTTTGGDTDFTNVTSLRGVFITSILAEDNSVQSVVSFDQGGEWVPLRKPANTKCDATAKDPDQCSLHIHAAYSIAMKLNVPMLPVTEPNAVGLILAHGSVGDAISVMKSDVYVSDDGGYTWIKALDGPHHYAILDSGGLLVAVEDNGAPINKIKFSTDEGQCWSVYVFTNEPISFTGLASEPGARSMNVSIWGYRESLIAQYWVSFTIDFRELLTRDCDNNDYVQWLAHSDDLSDPNDGCMLGYKEKFLRLRKDSVCWNGRDYIVDTQPTPCPCTLDDFLCDFGYSRKENSSECVKQADLEGKVLEFCLHGKEEQLQTSGYRKIPGDKCVGGEMPERKEIDLRKKCVSDLVAPEFQTGSHSSKSVAIVLAVVVVMLLSVAAGVIFVRKYVCGGRFLVHRYSVLQQHVEENAADGMDEPLDTCQTPNGKIEFHDDSDEDLLE
;
A
#
# COMPACT_ATOMS: atom_id res chain seq x y z
N MET A 1 -67.65 -6.84 22.43
CA MET A 1 -68.65 -6.58 23.48
C MET A 1 -68.36 -5.20 24.07
N GLY A 2 -69.31 -4.26 23.98
CA GLY A 2 -69.35 -2.93 24.65
C GLY A 2 -68.23 -1.93 24.28
N LEU A 3 -68.48 -0.87 23.50
CA LEU A 3 -68.97 0.46 23.95
C LEU A 3 -68.02 1.10 24.99
N LEU A 4 -67.48 2.33 24.91
CA LEU A 4 -67.80 3.61 24.25
C LEU A 4 -66.51 4.47 24.48
N VAL A 5 -65.92 5.11 23.45
CA VAL A 5 -65.86 6.58 23.21
C VAL A 5 -64.75 7.35 23.95
N HIS A 6 -63.77 8.01 23.30
CA HIS A 6 -63.76 9.21 22.41
C HIS A 6 -63.63 10.56 23.15
N GLY A 7 -62.72 11.43 22.65
CA GLY A 7 -62.72 12.90 22.82
C GLY A 7 -61.32 13.48 23.14
N LEU A 8 -60.53 14.02 22.18
CA LEU A 8 -60.62 15.34 21.49
C LEU A 8 -60.26 16.52 22.43
N LEU A 9 -59.55 17.61 22.10
CA LEU A 9 -59.25 18.30 20.84
C LEU A 9 -58.21 19.44 21.10
N LEU A 10 -57.58 19.94 20.03
CA LEU A 10 -56.80 21.19 19.93
C LEU A 10 -57.54 22.46 20.41
N PHE A 11 -56.81 23.52 20.78
CA PHE A 11 -57.02 24.90 20.27
C PHE A 11 -55.85 25.85 20.60
N ALA A 12 -55.47 26.66 19.60
CA ALA A 12 -54.62 27.85 19.69
C ALA A 12 -55.48 29.11 19.99
N VAL A 13 -54.87 30.21 20.49
CA VAL A 13 -55.11 31.63 20.11
C VAL A 13 -54.20 32.59 20.92
N CYS A 14 -53.80 33.65 20.21
CA CYS A 14 -52.90 34.80 20.45
C CYS A 14 -53.04 35.66 21.73
N ALA A 15 -51.96 36.39 22.07
CA ALA A 15 -51.98 37.87 22.29
C ALA A 15 -50.56 38.50 22.38
N LEU A 16 -50.34 39.55 21.59
CA LEU A 16 -49.28 40.59 21.71
C LEU A 16 -49.66 41.64 22.78
N PRO A 17 -48.72 42.52 23.17
CA PRO A 17 -48.94 43.93 22.85
C PRO A 17 -47.68 44.68 22.33
N ALA A 18 -47.94 45.84 21.74
CA ALA A 18 -47.03 46.73 20.99
C ALA A 18 -46.77 48.07 21.70
N GLY A 19 -45.71 48.78 21.25
CA GLY A 19 -45.37 50.21 21.48
C GLY A 19 -43.84 50.37 21.63
N GLY A 20 -43.04 50.96 20.71
CA GLY A 20 -43.02 52.36 20.21
C GLY A 20 -42.34 53.26 21.26
N VAL A 21 -41.23 54.01 21.07
CA VAL A 21 -40.87 55.04 20.07
C VAL A 21 -39.36 55.43 20.23
N ASP A 22 -38.76 55.92 19.13
CA ASP A 22 -37.41 56.48 18.91
C ASP A 22 -36.88 57.56 19.89
N PHE A 23 -35.53 57.69 20.00
CA PHE A 23 -34.81 58.98 19.88
C PHE A 23 -33.30 58.81 19.57
N GLN A 24 -32.79 59.71 18.72
CA GLN A 24 -31.43 59.80 18.18
C GLN A 24 -30.36 60.38 19.14
N LEU A 25 -29.08 60.16 18.79
CA LEU A 25 -28.06 61.17 18.39
C LEU A 25 -26.70 61.11 19.14
N GLY A 26 -25.67 60.66 18.42
CA GLY A 26 -24.35 61.30 18.22
C GLY A 26 -23.43 61.66 19.40
N SER A 27 -22.17 61.21 19.35
CA SER A 27 -20.98 62.07 19.18
C SER A 27 -19.66 61.27 19.31
N LYS A 28 -18.62 61.81 18.66
CA LYS A 28 -17.30 61.26 18.32
C LYS A 28 -16.23 61.47 19.43
N ALA A 29 -15.24 60.56 19.38
CA ALA A 29 -13.77 60.72 19.37
C ALA A 29 -12.99 61.49 20.45
N VAL A 30 -11.80 60.94 20.78
CA VAL A 30 -10.44 61.53 20.99
C VAL A 30 -9.65 60.50 21.85
N GLY A 31 -8.38 60.12 21.66
CA GLY A 31 -7.27 60.42 20.75
C GLY A 31 -6.11 59.47 21.13
N GLN A 32 -5.51 58.74 20.19
CA GLN A 32 -4.20 59.00 19.56
C GLN A 32 -2.99 59.21 20.48
N SER A 33 -1.97 58.36 20.31
CA SER A 33 -0.60 58.84 20.10
C SER A 33 0.01 58.14 18.87
N VAL A 34 0.74 58.94 18.12
CA VAL A 34 1.21 58.78 16.74
C VAL A 34 2.73 58.72 16.77
N PHE A 35 3.38 57.98 15.87
CA PHE A 35 4.51 58.55 15.13
C PHE A 35 4.72 57.83 13.78
N THR A 36 4.38 58.55 12.72
CA THR A 36 4.69 58.31 11.30
C THR A 36 5.99 59.01 10.88
N ARG A 37 6.74 58.40 9.96
CA ARG A 37 7.60 59.03 8.94
C ARG A 37 8.00 57.96 7.91
N ARG A 38 8.12 58.17 6.60
CA ARG A 38 7.71 59.21 5.63
C ARG A 38 8.00 58.58 4.26
N SER A 39 7.10 58.72 3.31
CA SER A 39 7.34 58.42 1.89
C SER A 39 8.11 59.56 1.23
N GLY A 40 9.09 59.23 0.38
CA GLY A 40 9.63 60.16 -0.62
C GLY A 40 11.11 59.99 -0.92
N GLU A 41 11.46 59.01 -1.75
CA GLU A 41 12.50 59.16 -2.78
C GLU A 41 12.24 58.08 -3.86
N ALA A 42 11.64 58.53 -4.95
CA ALA A 42 11.51 57.79 -6.19
C ALA A 42 12.65 58.22 -7.11
N GLU A 43 13.59 57.32 -7.41
CA GLU A 43 14.12 57.07 -8.76
C GLU A 43 15.28 56.05 -8.71
N ARG A 44 15.26 55.14 -9.69
CA ARG A 44 16.28 54.12 -10.05
C ARG A 44 16.32 52.82 -9.23
N ALA A 45 15.52 51.85 -9.67
CA ALA A 45 16.01 50.62 -10.33
C ALA A 45 14.88 49.57 -10.41
N ALA A 46 13.90 49.79 -11.29
CA ALA A 46 12.97 48.74 -11.67
C ALA A 46 13.65 47.77 -12.66
N ARG A 47 14.13 46.64 -12.15
CA ARG A 47 14.25 45.38 -12.89
C ARG A 47 13.73 44.27 -12.00
N VAL A 48 12.41 44.19 -11.90
CA VAL A 48 11.73 43.02 -11.36
C VAL A 48 11.88 41.91 -12.39
N VAL A 49 12.75 40.97 -12.09
CA VAL A 49 12.92 39.72 -12.85
C VAL A 49 11.62 38.93 -12.70
N LYS A 50 10.92 38.73 -13.82
CA LYS A 50 9.92 37.66 -13.97
C LYS A 50 10.61 36.34 -13.57
N ARG A 51 10.27 35.77 -12.40
CA ARG A 51 10.63 34.39 -12.09
C ARG A 51 9.54 33.50 -12.68
N SER A 52 9.88 32.91 -13.82
CA SER A 52 9.14 31.84 -14.48
C SER A 52 9.05 30.60 -13.59
N LEU A 53 8.14 29.68 -13.95
CA LEU A 53 8.14 28.28 -13.51
C LEU A 53 9.56 27.69 -13.50
N PRO A 54 9.88 26.76 -12.58
CA PRO A 54 11.09 25.94 -12.66
C PRO A 54 11.26 25.35 -14.07
N SER A 55 12.49 25.38 -14.58
CA SER A 55 12.83 24.95 -15.95
C SER A 55 12.45 23.50 -16.27
N TRP A 56 12.32 22.64 -15.25
CA TRP A 56 11.93 21.23 -15.39
C TRP A 56 10.43 20.98 -15.63
N MET A 57 9.56 21.98 -15.40
CA MET A 57 8.11 21.88 -15.68
C MET A 57 7.71 22.54 -17.02
N ALA A 58 8.66 23.14 -17.74
CA ALA A 58 8.38 23.64 -19.09
C ALA A 58 8.32 22.45 -20.05
N ALA A 59 7.18 22.25 -20.71
CA ALA A 59 7.00 21.21 -21.72
C ALA A 59 8.21 21.16 -22.67
N SER A 60 8.94 20.05 -22.64
CA SER A 60 9.98 19.73 -23.61
C SER A 60 9.45 20.00 -25.02
N HIS A 61 10.19 20.79 -25.80
CA HIS A 61 9.83 21.11 -27.18
C HIS A 61 10.07 19.93 -28.16
N SER A 62 10.54 18.77 -27.69
CA SER A 62 10.88 17.63 -28.57
C SER A 62 9.79 16.58 -28.76
N HIS A 63 8.74 16.50 -27.92
CA HIS A 63 7.65 15.54 -28.12
C HIS A 63 6.40 16.21 -28.69
N ARG A 64 6.36 16.36 -30.02
CA ARG A 64 5.13 16.71 -30.77
C ARG A 64 4.31 15.44 -31.03
N ILE A 65 3.67 14.89 -29.99
CA ILE A 65 2.72 13.77 -30.13
C ILE A 65 1.47 14.27 -30.86
N ARG A 66 1.25 13.77 -32.09
CA ARG A 66 0.20 14.26 -33.00
C ARG A 66 -1.03 13.36 -32.87
N ARG A 67 -2.05 13.89 -32.19
CA ARG A 67 -3.43 13.39 -31.99
C ARG A 67 -3.87 12.18 -32.84
N ARG A 68 -4.30 11.11 -32.18
CA ARG A 68 -5.31 10.16 -32.70
C ARG A 68 -6.36 9.79 -31.64
N SER A 69 -7.01 10.81 -31.07
CA SER A 69 -8.41 10.60 -30.70
C SER A 69 -9.23 10.59 -31.99
N ALA A 70 -10.11 9.60 -32.13
CA ALA A 70 -11.21 9.67 -33.09
C ALA A 70 -11.87 11.05 -32.97
N GLU A 71 -12.26 11.64 -34.10
CA GLU A 71 -13.08 12.85 -34.10
C GLU A 71 -14.24 12.62 -33.13
N GLN A 72 -14.38 13.54 -32.17
CA GLN A 72 -15.49 13.57 -31.25
C GLN A 72 -16.74 13.77 -32.11
N SER A 73 -17.35 12.68 -32.57
CA SER A 73 -18.54 12.78 -33.40
C SER A 73 -19.64 13.36 -32.52
N ASP A 74 -20.23 14.47 -32.95
CA ASP A 74 -21.31 15.19 -32.26
C ASP A 74 -22.63 14.39 -32.12
N THR A 75 -22.58 13.06 -32.25
CA THR A 75 -23.75 12.19 -32.23
C THR A 75 -23.59 11.06 -31.25
N CYS A 76 -23.71 11.34 -29.95
CA CYS A 76 -24.10 10.32 -28.98
C CYS A 76 -25.51 9.83 -29.34
N LYS A 77 -25.59 8.75 -30.13
CA LYS A 77 -26.87 8.09 -30.39
C LYS A 77 -27.30 7.42 -29.09
N GLN A 78 -28.33 7.97 -28.44
CA GLN A 78 -28.92 7.32 -27.27
C GLN A 78 -29.36 5.90 -27.65
N HIS A 79 -28.94 4.92 -26.84
CA HIS A 79 -29.50 3.58 -26.95
C HIS A 79 -31.03 3.71 -26.89
N GLN A 80 -31.76 3.12 -27.83
CA GLN A 80 -33.23 3.15 -27.82
C GLN A 80 -33.75 1.87 -27.15
N GLY A 81 -34.72 1.99 -26.25
CA GLY A 81 -35.37 0.84 -25.61
C GLY A 81 -34.54 0.12 -24.53
N PHE A 82 -33.42 0.67 -24.06
CA PHE A 82 -32.65 0.06 -22.96
C PHE A 82 -33.41 0.05 -21.64
N GLN A 83 -34.26 1.06 -21.38
CA GLN A 83 -34.94 1.22 -20.10
C GLN A 83 -35.81 0.00 -19.75
N SER A 84 -36.63 -0.49 -20.68
CA SER A 84 -37.47 -1.67 -20.43
C SER A 84 -36.63 -2.94 -20.25
N LYS A 85 -35.63 -3.13 -21.11
CA LYS A 85 -34.73 -4.29 -21.05
C LYS A 85 -33.97 -4.37 -19.72
N LEU A 86 -33.42 -3.26 -19.26
CA LEU A 86 -32.69 -3.22 -17.99
C LEU A 86 -33.64 -3.36 -16.79
N THR A 87 -34.87 -2.83 -16.88
CA THR A 87 -35.88 -3.04 -15.83
C THR A 87 -36.26 -4.51 -15.68
N ASP A 88 -36.40 -5.26 -16.78
CA ASP A 88 -36.67 -6.70 -16.72
C ASP A 88 -35.48 -7.51 -16.16
N ASN A 89 -34.27 -6.93 -16.15
CA ASN A 89 -33.01 -7.54 -15.67
C ASN A 89 -32.41 -6.85 -14.43
N THR A 90 -33.24 -6.09 -13.70
CA THR A 90 -32.85 -5.49 -12.42
C THR A 90 -33.46 -6.29 -11.28
N HIS A 91 -32.60 -6.88 -10.46
CA HIS A 91 -32.97 -7.76 -9.37
C HIS A 91 -32.67 -7.08 -8.03
N SER A 92 -33.70 -6.85 -7.23
CA SER A 92 -33.55 -6.26 -5.90
C SER A 92 -33.62 -7.32 -4.80
N PHE A 93 -32.73 -7.25 -3.82
CA PHE A 93 -32.80 -8.06 -2.61
C PHE A 93 -32.71 -7.19 -1.36
N THR A 94 -33.61 -7.43 -0.40
CA THR A 94 -33.64 -6.71 0.87
C THR A 94 -33.19 -7.61 2.00
N PHE A 95 -32.16 -7.17 2.74
CA PHE A 95 -31.64 -7.88 3.89
C PHE A 95 -32.42 -7.42 5.14
N ASN A 96 -33.28 -8.30 5.63
CA ASN A 96 -34.08 -8.06 6.84
C ASN A 96 -33.24 -8.34 8.09
N ASP A 97 -32.25 -7.51 8.35
CA ASP A 97 -31.45 -7.53 9.58
C ASP A 97 -31.21 -6.12 10.16
N LEU A 98 -30.79 -6.09 11.43
CA LEU A 98 -30.49 -4.86 12.18
C LEU A 98 -28.99 -4.52 12.12
N SER A 99 -28.26 -5.14 11.18
CA SER A 99 -26.81 -5.14 11.18
C SER A 99 -26.25 -3.81 10.71
N GLY A 100 -25.30 -3.26 11.48
CA GLY A 100 -24.63 -2.00 11.14
C GLY A 100 -23.48 -2.18 10.14
N SER A 101 -23.06 -3.40 9.85
CA SER A 101 -21.94 -3.70 8.94
C SER A 101 -22.24 -4.90 8.03
N VAL A 102 -21.67 -4.87 6.82
CA VAL A 102 -21.75 -5.93 5.81
C VAL A 102 -20.36 -6.16 5.24
N SER A 103 -19.91 -7.41 5.24
CA SER A 103 -18.70 -7.87 4.54
C SER A 103 -19.11 -8.72 3.35
N LEU A 104 -18.55 -8.42 2.18
CA LEU A 104 -18.83 -9.13 0.93
C LEU A 104 -17.59 -9.86 0.44
N ALA A 105 -17.75 -11.10 -0.02
CA ALA A 105 -16.67 -11.87 -0.62
C ALA A 105 -17.16 -12.68 -1.82
N TRP A 106 -16.47 -12.54 -2.95
CA TRP A 106 -16.62 -13.40 -4.12
C TRP A 106 -15.91 -14.73 -3.88
N VAL A 107 -16.51 -15.85 -4.30
CA VAL A 107 -15.93 -17.18 -4.11
C VAL A 107 -15.70 -17.84 -5.46
N GLY A 108 -14.49 -17.67 -5.97
CA GLY A 108 -14.08 -18.15 -7.29
C GLY A 108 -14.50 -17.23 -8.44
N ASP A 109 -13.77 -17.34 -9.54
CA ASP A 109 -13.98 -16.68 -10.81
C ASP A 109 -14.98 -17.46 -11.68
N GLY A 110 -16.10 -16.83 -12.04
CA GLY A 110 -17.11 -17.38 -12.95
C GLY A 110 -18.15 -18.26 -12.31
N THR A 111 -18.14 -18.31 -10.98
CA THR A 111 -19.10 -19.10 -10.19
C THR A 111 -20.38 -18.31 -9.93
N GLY A 112 -20.32 -16.97 -9.96
CA GLY A 112 -21.39 -16.09 -9.52
C GLY A 112 -21.66 -16.17 -8.01
N VAL A 113 -20.78 -16.82 -7.24
CA VAL A 113 -20.97 -17.04 -5.80
C VAL A 113 -20.50 -15.83 -4.99
N ILE A 114 -21.41 -15.28 -4.20
CA ILE A 114 -21.13 -14.17 -3.27
C ILE A 114 -21.57 -14.58 -1.87
N LEU A 115 -20.71 -14.37 -0.89
CA LEU A 115 -21.05 -14.44 0.53
C LEU A 115 -21.20 -13.02 1.08
N ALA A 116 -22.33 -12.77 1.75
CA ALA A 116 -22.57 -11.53 2.49
C ALA A 116 -22.72 -11.86 3.98
N LEU A 117 -21.76 -11.40 4.78
CA LEU A 117 -21.76 -11.57 6.23
C LEU A 117 -22.19 -10.25 6.86
N THR A 118 -23.27 -10.28 7.66
CA THR A 118 -23.71 -9.13 8.43
C THR A 118 -23.52 -9.42 9.91
N THR A 119 -22.98 -8.45 10.66
CA THR A 119 -22.75 -8.60 12.09
C THR A 119 -23.36 -7.43 12.86
N PHE A 120 -23.90 -7.77 14.03
CA PHE A 120 -24.51 -6.84 14.94
C PHE A 120 -24.03 -7.13 16.36
N GLN A 121 -23.62 -6.09 17.07
CA GLN A 121 -23.17 -6.21 18.46
C GLN A 121 -23.90 -5.19 19.31
N VAL A 122 -24.57 -5.65 20.38
CA VAL A 122 -25.19 -4.76 21.36
C VAL A 122 -24.16 -4.46 22.45
N PRO A 123 -23.80 -3.18 22.69
CA PRO A 123 -22.98 -2.82 23.83
C PRO A 123 -23.83 -2.88 25.10
N PHE A 124 -23.96 -4.07 25.70
CA PHE A 124 -24.58 -4.24 27.01
C PHE A 124 -23.48 -4.40 28.08
N PHE A 125 -23.63 -3.70 29.20
CA PHE A 125 -22.67 -3.73 30.32
C PHE A 125 -22.27 -5.19 30.66
N MET A 126 -20.97 -5.50 30.55
CA MET A 126 -20.34 -6.80 30.85
C MET A 126 -20.72 -8.03 29.99
N LEU A 127 -21.60 -7.95 28.99
CA LEU A 127 -21.96 -9.08 28.11
C LEU A 127 -21.92 -8.67 26.62
N ARG A 128 -21.02 -9.28 25.85
CA ARG A 128 -21.01 -9.18 24.38
C ARG A 128 -22.10 -10.10 23.81
N ILE A 129 -23.29 -9.56 23.57
CA ILE A 129 -24.33 -10.26 22.80
C ILE A 129 -24.17 -9.82 21.35
N GLY A 130 -23.55 -10.67 20.55
CA GLY A 130 -23.36 -10.49 19.12
C GLY A 130 -24.21 -11.47 18.32
N GLN A 131 -24.76 -11.03 17.20
CA GLN A 131 -25.42 -11.88 16.21
C GLN A 131 -24.74 -11.68 14.86
N SER A 132 -24.51 -12.79 14.15
CA SER A 132 -24.07 -12.77 12.76
C SER A 132 -25.12 -13.44 11.89
N LYS A 133 -25.30 -12.92 10.67
CA LYS A 133 -26.05 -13.58 9.60
C LYS A 133 -25.15 -13.76 8.39
N LEU A 134 -25.27 -14.92 7.76
CA LEU A 134 -24.55 -15.25 6.55
C LEU A 134 -25.54 -15.50 5.43
N TYR A 135 -25.41 -14.72 4.36
CA TYR A 135 -26.19 -14.88 3.15
C TYR A 135 -25.30 -15.36 2.01
N ARG A 136 -25.87 -16.15 1.11
CA ARG A 136 -25.17 -16.72 -0.03
C ARG A 136 -25.95 -16.50 -1.32
N SER A 137 -25.28 -16.01 -2.35
CA SER A 137 -25.79 -15.94 -3.72
C SER A 137 -25.02 -16.91 -4.61
N GLU A 138 -25.68 -17.45 -5.65
CA GLU A 138 -25.06 -18.23 -6.73
C GLU A 138 -25.28 -17.60 -8.11
N ASN A 139 -25.78 -16.36 -8.14
CA ASN A 139 -26.20 -15.69 -9.36
C ASN A 139 -25.78 -14.22 -9.38
N TYR A 140 -24.53 -13.95 -8.99
CA TYR A 140 -23.91 -12.62 -9.03
C TYR A 140 -24.60 -11.57 -8.14
N GLY A 141 -25.32 -12.01 -7.11
CA GLY A 141 -26.02 -11.13 -6.17
C GLY A 141 -27.49 -10.86 -6.51
N LYS A 142 -28.02 -11.41 -7.62
CA LYS A 142 -29.43 -11.21 -8.01
C LYS A 142 -30.42 -11.70 -6.96
N SER A 143 -30.07 -12.77 -6.26
CA SER A 143 -30.81 -13.25 -5.09
C SER A 143 -29.84 -13.83 -4.05
N PHE A 144 -30.24 -13.74 -2.79
CA PHE A 144 -29.50 -14.30 -1.66
C PHE A 144 -30.37 -15.27 -0.85
N GLU A 145 -29.74 -16.32 -0.34
CA GLU A 145 -30.31 -17.27 0.61
C GLU A 145 -29.67 -17.05 1.99
N ASP A 146 -30.49 -17.00 3.05
CA ASP A 146 -30.00 -16.98 4.44
C ASP A 146 -29.50 -18.37 4.82
N VAL A 147 -28.17 -18.50 4.91
CA VAL A 147 -27.46 -19.74 5.24
C VAL A 147 -26.83 -19.68 6.64
N THR A 148 -27.34 -18.80 7.51
CA THR A 148 -26.83 -18.62 8.89
C THR A 148 -26.90 -19.90 9.72
N SER A 149 -27.83 -20.81 9.40
CA SER A 149 -27.93 -22.12 10.05
C SER A 149 -26.71 -23.02 9.82
N LEU A 150 -25.99 -22.84 8.70
CA LEU A 150 -24.78 -23.61 8.39
C LEU A 150 -23.62 -23.31 9.35
N ILE A 151 -23.63 -22.12 9.96
CA ILE A 151 -22.66 -21.71 10.99
C ILE A 151 -23.24 -21.81 12.41
N ASN A 152 -24.32 -22.58 12.59
CA ASN A 152 -25.03 -22.76 13.88
C ASN A 152 -25.40 -21.43 14.56
N ASN A 153 -25.68 -20.37 13.79
CA ASN A 153 -25.96 -19.03 14.31
C ASN A 153 -24.85 -18.47 15.23
N THR A 154 -23.60 -18.90 15.00
CA THR A 154 -22.45 -18.47 15.79
C THR A 154 -22.03 -17.05 15.38
N PHE A 155 -21.58 -16.26 16.36
CA PHE A 155 -21.00 -14.95 16.08
C PHE A 155 -19.65 -15.09 15.37
N ILE A 156 -19.51 -14.43 14.23
CA ILE A 156 -18.29 -14.39 13.41
C ILE A 156 -17.55 -13.10 13.71
N LEU A 157 -16.23 -13.22 13.92
CA LEU A 157 -15.33 -12.10 14.20
C LEU A 157 -14.96 -11.41 12.89
N THR A 158 -15.49 -10.19 12.68
CA THR A 158 -15.27 -9.42 11.45
C THR A 158 -13.83 -8.97 11.25
N GLU A 159 -13.03 -8.87 12.33
CA GLU A 159 -11.60 -8.55 12.27
C GLU A 159 -10.78 -9.55 11.44
N PHE A 160 -11.23 -10.80 11.34
CA PHE A 160 -10.59 -11.81 10.48
C PHE A 160 -11.20 -11.87 9.07
N GLY A 161 -12.24 -11.09 8.77
CA GLY A 161 -12.93 -11.10 7.49
C GLY A 161 -13.48 -12.47 7.06
N ILE A 162 -13.65 -12.64 5.76
CA ILE A 162 -13.99 -13.92 5.12
C ILE A 162 -12.74 -14.39 4.37
N ALA A 163 -12.09 -15.45 4.85
CA ALA A 163 -10.86 -15.94 4.25
C ALA A 163 -11.17 -16.86 3.05
N ILE A 164 -11.03 -16.30 1.84
CA ILE A 164 -11.28 -16.97 0.57
C ILE A 164 -10.02 -17.66 0.05
N GLY A 165 -10.14 -18.93 -0.34
CA GLY A 165 -9.05 -19.66 -0.97
C GLY A 165 -8.72 -19.14 -2.37
N PRO A 166 -7.47 -19.26 -2.83
CA PRO A 166 -7.07 -18.72 -4.12
C PRO A 166 -7.78 -19.42 -5.28
N GLU A 167 -7.84 -18.70 -6.40
CA GLU A 167 -8.44 -19.13 -7.67
C GLU A 167 -9.86 -19.72 -7.51
N ASN A 168 -10.13 -20.86 -8.13
CA ASN A 168 -11.41 -21.58 -8.12
C ASN A 168 -11.44 -22.73 -7.12
N SER A 169 -10.67 -22.64 -6.03
CA SER A 169 -10.62 -23.69 -5.02
C SER A 169 -11.95 -23.87 -4.27
N GLY A 170 -12.83 -22.86 -4.28
CA GLY A 170 -14.12 -22.88 -3.61
C GLY A 170 -14.02 -22.93 -2.09
N LYS A 171 -12.85 -22.59 -1.53
CA LYS A 171 -12.60 -22.69 -0.10
C LYS A 171 -12.91 -21.40 0.63
N VAL A 172 -13.55 -21.53 1.78
CA VAL A 172 -13.94 -20.41 2.63
C VAL A 172 -13.69 -20.78 4.08
N ILE A 173 -13.10 -19.85 4.84
CA ILE A 173 -12.93 -19.96 6.28
C ILE A 173 -13.55 -18.73 6.95
N LEU A 174 -14.41 -18.98 7.94
CA LEU A 174 -14.97 -17.97 8.84
C LEU A 174 -14.49 -18.24 10.27
N THR A 175 -14.00 -17.23 10.97
CA THR A 175 -13.47 -17.37 12.34
C THR A 175 -14.49 -16.90 13.38
N ALA A 176 -14.70 -17.70 14.42
CA ALA A 176 -15.69 -17.47 15.45
C ALA A 176 -15.10 -17.65 16.86
N GLU A 177 -15.65 -16.89 17.82
CA GLU A 177 -15.37 -17.05 19.25
C GLU A 177 -16.40 -18.03 19.87
N VAL A 178 -15.93 -19.01 20.64
CA VAL A 178 -16.83 -19.98 21.29
C VAL A 178 -17.30 -19.44 22.64
N SER A 179 -18.58 -19.08 22.76
CA SER A 179 -19.12 -18.58 24.02
C SER A 179 -18.99 -19.61 25.16
N GLY A 180 -18.36 -19.22 26.27
CA GLY A 180 -18.26 -20.03 27.50
C GLY A 180 -17.04 -20.96 27.58
N ARG A 181 -16.12 -20.93 26.62
CA ARG A 181 -14.78 -21.54 26.71
C ARG A 181 -13.74 -20.57 26.15
N ASP A 182 -12.54 -20.56 26.73
CA ASP A 182 -11.38 -19.85 26.15
C ASP A 182 -10.91 -20.61 24.88
N GLY A 183 -11.64 -20.48 23.78
CA GLY A 183 -11.35 -21.21 22.54
C GLY A 183 -11.96 -20.57 21.31
N TYR A 184 -11.22 -20.66 20.20
CA TYR A 184 -11.63 -20.20 18.89
C TYR A 184 -12.02 -21.40 18.03
N ARG A 185 -12.93 -21.16 17.09
CA ARG A 185 -13.36 -22.15 16.10
C ARG A 185 -13.36 -21.51 14.72
N ILE A 186 -13.12 -22.32 13.71
CA ILE A 186 -13.34 -21.94 12.32
C ILE A 186 -14.50 -22.74 11.73
N PHE A 187 -15.24 -22.12 10.82
CA PHE A 187 -16.16 -22.78 9.91
C PHE A 187 -15.49 -22.86 8.54
N ALA A 188 -15.15 -24.08 8.13
CA ALA A 188 -14.45 -24.33 6.88
C ALA A 188 -15.41 -24.92 5.84
N SER A 189 -15.45 -24.33 4.65
CA SER A 189 -16.16 -24.83 3.47
C SER A 189 -15.16 -25.14 2.36
N SER A 190 -15.38 -26.24 1.64
CA SER A 190 -14.59 -26.61 0.45
C SER A 190 -15.46 -26.73 -0.80
N ASP A 191 -16.65 -26.15 -0.78
CA ASP A 191 -17.70 -26.32 -1.79
C ASP A 191 -18.44 -25.01 -2.09
N PHE A 192 -17.69 -23.91 -2.12
CA PHE A 192 -18.19 -22.56 -2.43
C PHE A 192 -19.24 -22.07 -1.43
N GLY A 193 -19.07 -22.40 -0.14
CA GLY A 193 -19.96 -21.98 0.93
C GLY A 193 -21.28 -22.75 1.00
N LYS A 194 -21.42 -23.90 0.32
CA LYS A 194 -22.64 -24.72 0.37
C LYS A 194 -22.76 -25.49 1.69
N THR A 195 -21.63 -25.95 2.23
CA THR A 195 -21.57 -26.62 3.52
C THR A 195 -20.40 -26.07 4.34
N PHE A 196 -20.60 -25.98 5.66
CA PHE A 196 -19.57 -25.54 6.59
C PHE A 196 -19.33 -26.60 7.66
N VAL A 197 -18.06 -26.94 7.88
CA VAL A 197 -17.63 -27.85 8.93
C VAL A 197 -17.04 -27.04 10.08
N PRO A 198 -17.59 -27.12 11.31
CA PRO A 198 -17.00 -26.48 12.48
C PRO A 198 -15.74 -27.23 12.94
N LEU A 199 -14.64 -26.52 13.12
CA LEU A 199 -13.34 -27.06 13.54
C LEU A 199 -12.78 -26.21 14.69
N ASP A 200 -12.60 -26.82 15.86
CA ASP A 200 -12.03 -26.14 17.04
C ASP A 200 -10.52 -25.94 16.87
N LEU A 201 -10.03 -24.74 17.15
CA LEU A 201 -8.62 -24.41 17.07
C LEU A 201 -7.91 -24.70 18.41
N PRO A 202 -6.68 -25.27 18.38
CA PRO A 202 -5.89 -25.47 19.60
C PRO A 202 -5.14 -24.20 20.06
N PHE A 203 -5.39 -23.06 19.43
CA PHE A 203 -4.77 -21.76 19.68
C PHE A 203 -5.76 -20.63 19.37
N ASN A 204 -5.39 -19.41 19.78
CA ASN A 204 -6.15 -18.21 19.46
C ASN A 204 -5.43 -17.48 18.31
N PRO A 205 -6.06 -17.31 17.13
CA PRO A 205 -5.43 -16.62 16.02
C PRO A 205 -5.19 -15.15 16.36
N LEU A 206 -4.04 -14.60 15.91
CA LEU A 206 -3.73 -13.17 15.96
C LEU A 206 -4.14 -12.46 14.67
N MET A 207 -4.15 -13.20 13.56
CA MET A 207 -4.41 -12.69 12.21
C MET A 207 -5.30 -13.66 11.43
N GLN A 208 -5.77 -13.22 10.26
CA GLN A 208 -6.51 -14.09 9.34
C GLN A 208 -5.68 -15.33 8.96
N ILE A 209 -6.34 -16.49 8.83
CA ILE A 209 -5.69 -17.72 8.39
C ILE A 209 -5.30 -17.59 6.92
N SER A 210 -4.02 -17.74 6.62
CA SER A 210 -3.48 -17.57 5.28
C SER A 210 -3.39 -18.90 4.53
N TYR A 211 -3.90 -18.91 3.29
CA TYR A 211 -3.77 -20.03 2.37
C TYR A 211 -2.39 -20.05 1.73
N ASN A 212 -1.83 -21.24 1.56
CA ASN A 212 -0.71 -21.41 0.66
C ASN A 212 -1.17 -21.18 -0.80
N PRO A 213 -0.53 -20.26 -1.55
CA PRO A 213 -0.93 -19.94 -2.92
C PRO A 213 -0.93 -21.13 -3.89
N GLU A 214 -0.07 -22.13 -3.69
CA GLU A 214 0.05 -23.30 -4.59
C GLU A 214 -0.79 -24.49 -4.14
N ASN A 215 -1.10 -24.60 -2.84
CA ASN A 215 -1.88 -25.71 -2.30
C ASN A 215 -2.87 -25.23 -1.26
N THR A 216 -4.12 -25.09 -1.67
CA THR A 216 -5.20 -24.55 -0.83
C THR A 216 -5.60 -25.43 0.36
N ASN A 217 -5.09 -26.66 0.48
CA ASN A 217 -5.25 -27.48 1.69
C ASN A 217 -4.29 -27.08 2.80
N VAL A 218 -3.18 -26.42 2.45
CA VAL A 218 -2.15 -26.02 3.39
C VAL A 218 -2.43 -24.61 3.89
N LEU A 219 -2.52 -24.44 5.20
CA LEU A 219 -2.85 -23.19 5.88
C LEU A 219 -1.78 -22.86 6.92
N ALA A 220 -1.52 -21.57 7.12
CA ALA A 220 -0.65 -21.09 8.18
C ALA A 220 -1.24 -19.85 8.87
N VAL A 221 -0.93 -19.70 10.16
CA VAL A 221 -1.40 -18.56 10.95
C VAL A 221 -0.51 -18.33 12.17
N ILE A 222 -0.34 -17.07 12.56
CA ILE A 222 0.28 -16.69 13.84
C ILE A 222 -0.81 -16.62 14.91
N SER A 223 -0.55 -17.24 16.05
CA SER A 223 -1.40 -17.15 17.24
C SER A 223 -1.04 -15.93 18.10
N ASN A 224 -1.95 -15.51 18.99
CA ASN A 224 -1.72 -14.41 19.93
C ASN A 224 -0.55 -14.63 20.93
N ARG A 225 0.03 -15.83 20.96
CA ARG A 225 1.25 -16.17 21.71
C ARG A 225 2.50 -16.12 20.83
N ASN A 226 2.42 -15.52 19.65
CA ASN A 226 3.47 -15.45 18.64
C ASN A 226 3.97 -16.85 18.24
N GLU A 227 3.06 -17.82 18.14
CA GLU A 227 3.39 -19.17 17.68
C GLU A 227 2.86 -19.36 16.26
N LEU A 228 3.70 -19.88 15.36
CA LEU A 228 3.32 -20.17 13.98
C LEU A 228 2.76 -21.59 13.90
N TRP A 229 1.50 -21.68 13.47
CA TRP A 229 0.75 -22.92 13.33
C TRP A 229 0.52 -23.22 11.85
N LEU A 230 0.57 -24.50 11.51
CA LEU A 230 0.40 -25.03 10.16
C LEU A 230 -0.64 -26.14 10.15
N SER A 231 -1.50 -26.16 9.14
CA SER A 231 -2.37 -27.28 8.81
C SER A 231 -2.08 -27.76 7.38
N GLU A 232 -2.06 -29.07 7.15
CA GLU A 232 -1.90 -29.68 5.82
C GLU A 232 -3.23 -30.29 5.29
N ASP A 233 -4.31 -30.20 6.08
CA ASP A 233 -5.59 -30.87 5.87
C ASP A 233 -6.79 -29.91 5.95
N PHE A 234 -6.57 -28.66 5.52
CA PHE A 234 -7.57 -27.59 5.49
C PHE A 234 -8.21 -27.31 6.87
N GLY A 235 -7.36 -27.22 7.89
CA GLY A 235 -7.71 -26.76 9.23
C GLY A 235 -8.25 -27.83 10.17
N ARG A 236 -8.30 -29.12 9.75
CA ARG A 236 -8.80 -30.22 10.59
C ARG A 236 -7.82 -30.58 11.69
N SER A 237 -6.52 -30.50 11.41
CA SER A 237 -5.45 -30.66 12.38
C SER A 237 -4.40 -29.57 12.21
N TRP A 238 -3.83 -29.16 13.34
CA TRP A 238 -2.85 -28.07 13.40
C TRP A 238 -1.60 -28.52 14.14
N LYS A 239 -0.45 -28.21 13.56
CA LYS A 239 0.88 -28.44 14.12
C LYS A 239 1.58 -27.12 14.35
N LYS A 240 2.11 -26.93 15.55
CA LYS A 240 3.00 -25.80 15.86
C LYS A 240 4.37 -26.04 15.22
N ILE A 241 4.81 -25.13 14.36
CA ILE A 241 6.10 -25.25 13.65
C ILE A 241 7.20 -24.42 14.31
N HIS A 242 6.86 -23.26 14.90
CA HIS A 242 7.84 -22.41 15.57
C HIS A 242 7.18 -21.52 16.65
N LYS A 243 7.99 -20.96 17.56
CA LYS A 243 7.55 -20.08 18.67
C LYS A 243 8.30 -18.75 18.60
N MET A 244 7.66 -17.67 19.06
CA MET A 244 8.19 -16.30 18.98
C MET A 244 8.39 -15.84 17.54
N VAL A 245 7.41 -16.12 16.69
CA VAL A 245 7.33 -15.66 15.31
C VAL A 245 6.63 -14.30 15.27
N CYS A 246 7.26 -13.34 14.60
CA CYS A 246 6.79 -11.96 14.54
C CYS A 246 6.05 -11.67 13.25
N LEU A 247 6.62 -12.11 12.13
CA LEU A 247 6.03 -11.98 10.80
C LEU A 247 6.25 -13.27 10.03
N PHE A 248 5.28 -13.69 9.21
CA PHE A 248 5.46 -14.77 8.25
C PHE A 248 4.87 -14.39 6.90
N LYS A 249 5.43 -14.96 5.82
CA LYS A 249 4.89 -14.88 4.47
C LYS A 249 5.07 -16.21 3.73
N TRP A 250 4.09 -16.54 2.89
CA TRP A 250 4.23 -17.62 1.91
C TRP A 250 5.16 -17.19 0.78
N GLY A 251 6.10 -18.07 0.43
CA GLY A 251 6.91 -17.99 -0.78
C GLY A 251 6.42 -18.98 -1.85
N ARG A 252 7.13 -19.01 -2.99
CA ARG A 252 6.90 -20.00 -4.04
C ARG A 252 7.30 -21.40 -3.55
N LYS A 253 6.74 -22.46 -4.16
CA LYS A 253 7.07 -23.87 -3.92
C LYS A 253 6.82 -24.35 -2.50
N ASN A 254 5.70 -23.95 -1.89
CA ASN A 254 5.35 -24.24 -0.49
C ASN A 254 6.39 -23.75 0.55
N THR A 255 7.21 -22.76 0.21
CA THR A 255 8.19 -22.18 1.12
C THR A 255 7.51 -21.24 2.12
N ILE A 256 7.93 -21.28 3.38
CA ILE A 256 7.51 -20.31 4.41
C ILE A 256 8.74 -19.54 4.87
N PHE A 257 8.66 -18.22 4.80
CA PHE A 257 9.61 -17.30 5.41
C PHE A 257 9.00 -16.68 6.66
N PHE A 258 9.78 -16.60 7.73
CA PHE A 258 9.30 -15.97 8.96
C PHE A 258 10.45 -15.39 9.78
N THR A 259 10.17 -14.29 10.48
CA THR A 259 11.11 -13.72 11.46
C THR A 259 10.79 -14.24 12.85
N ALA A 260 11.84 -14.55 13.61
CA ALA A 260 11.69 -14.97 14.99
C ALA A 260 12.82 -14.41 15.86
N ASN A 261 12.54 -14.24 17.15
CA ASN A 261 13.54 -13.86 18.15
C ASN A 261 13.82 -15.01 19.12
N GLN A 262 15.08 -15.22 19.47
CA GLN A 262 15.48 -16.18 20.51
C GLN A 262 15.19 -15.66 21.93
N ASN A 263 15.21 -14.34 22.14
CA ASN A 263 15.07 -13.69 23.45
C ASN A 263 13.62 -13.29 23.82
N GLY A 264 12.65 -13.62 22.98
CA GLY A 264 11.23 -13.66 23.38
C GLY A 264 10.38 -12.41 23.10
N SER A 265 10.87 -11.40 22.38
CA SER A 265 10.04 -10.25 21.96
C SER A 265 10.16 -9.91 20.49
N CYS A 266 9.03 -9.55 19.87
CA CYS A 266 8.99 -9.02 18.51
C CYS A 266 9.35 -7.53 18.43
N THR A 267 9.44 -6.87 19.59
CA THR A 267 9.89 -5.47 19.70
C THR A 267 11.38 -5.31 19.48
N ASP A 268 12.17 -6.39 19.54
CA ASP A 268 13.62 -6.36 19.30
C ASP A 268 13.94 -6.31 17.80
N ARG A 269 13.30 -5.38 17.08
CA ARG A 269 13.54 -5.14 15.66
C ARG A 269 15.02 -4.80 15.47
N GLY A 270 15.64 -5.47 14.50
CA GLY A 270 17.07 -5.38 14.24
C GLY A 270 17.90 -6.48 14.89
N MET A 271 17.31 -7.30 15.76
CA MET A 271 17.92 -8.50 16.35
C MET A 271 17.20 -9.80 15.95
N LEU A 272 16.21 -9.72 15.05
CA LEU A 272 15.45 -10.87 14.60
C LEU A 272 16.31 -11.78 13.70
N GLU A 273 15.93 -13.06 13.66
CA GLU A 273 16.44 -14.03 12.69
C GLU A 273 15.38 -14.30 11.63
N LEU A 274 15.73 -14.13 10.35
CA LEU A 274 14.90 -14.58 9.24
C LEU A 274 15.16 -16.07 9.02
N LYS A 275 14.09 -16.86 9.08
CA LYS A 275 14.12 -18.32 8.93
C LYS A 275 13.28 -18.73 7.74
N ARG A 276 13.63 -19.87 7.16
CA ARG A 276 12.96 -20.49 6.03
C ARG A 276 12.70 -21.96 6.29
N THR A 277 11.54 -22.44 5.87
CA THR A 277 11.26 -23.87 5.69
C THR A 277 10.70 -24.12 4.30
N THR A 278 11.12 -25.23 3.68
CA THR A 278 10.68 -25.66 2.33
C THR A 278 9.91 -26.97 2.36
N ASP A 279 9.77 -27.55 3.55
CA ASP A 279 9.18 -28.86 3.82
C ASP A 279 8.12 -28.78 4.93
N LEU A 280 7.46 -27.61 5.00
CA LEU A 280 6.33 -27.36 5.89
C LEU A 280 6.68 -27.55 7.38
N GLY A 281 7.85 -27.03 7.78
CA GLY A 281 8.31 -26.98 9.16
C GLY A 281 8.99 -28.26 9.66
N LYS A 282 9.39 -29.18 8.79
CA LYS A 282 10.22 -30.34 9.19
C LYS A 282 11.67 -29.93 9.38
N THR A 283 12.19 -29.09 8.48
CA THR A 283 13.50 -28.45 8.59
C THR A 283 13.35 -26.93 8.54
N ILE A 284 14.07 -26.25 9.42
CA ILE A 284 14.07 -24.80 9.52
C ILE A 284 15.52 -24.34 9.43
N LYS A 285 15.81 -23.51 8.44
CA LYS A 285 17.13 -22.91 8.20
C LYS A 285 17.07 -21.43 8.54
N VAL A 286 18.04 -20.93 9.31
CA VAL A 286 18.27 -19.49 9.45
C VAL A 286 18.94 -19.01 8.18
N VAL A 287 18.32 -18.05 7.48
CA VAL A 287 18.83 -17.52 6.21
C VAL A 287 19.46 -16.13 6.36
N ALA A 288 19.08 -15.36 7.38
CA ALA A 288 19.72 -14.11 7.74
C ALA A 288 19.51 -13.76 9.23
N SER A 289 20.38 -12.93 9.78
CA SER A 289 20.37 -12.47 11.19
C SER A 289 20.48 -10.95 11.28
N LYS A 290 20.19 -10.37 12.45
CA LYS A 290 20.13 -8.92 12.68
C LYS A 290 19.05 -8.22 11.83
N ILE A 291 17.91 -8.89 11.69
CA ILE A 291 16.82 -8.49 10.81
C ILE A 291 15.92 -7.48 11.51
N PHE A 292 15.63 -6.39 10.82
CA PHE A 292 14.59 -5.43 11.19
C PHE A 292 13.23 -5.93 10.70
N SER A 293 13.10 -6.17 9.39
CA SER A 293 11.93 -6.76 8.75
C SER A 293 12.32 -7.40 7.40
N PHE A 294 11.39 -8.08 6.73
CA PHE A 294 11.58 -8.66 5.42
C PHE A 294 10.34 -8.52 4.53
N GLY A 295 10.55 -8.55 3.22
CA GLY A 295 9.49 -8.45 2.21
C GLY A 295 9.73 -9.38 1.03
N LEU A 296 8.66 -9.71 0.31
CA LEU A 296 8.70 -10.49 -0.93
C LEU A 296 8.11 -9.62 -2.03
N GLY A 297 8.75 -9.59 -3.21
CA GLY A 297 8.24 -8.89 -4.38
C GLY A 297 8.75 -9.55 -5.66
N GLY A 298 7.85 -9.95 -6.56
CA GLY A 298 8.23 -10.70 -7.76
C GLY A 298 8.98 -12.00 -7.42
N ARG A 299 10.24 -12.11 -7.84
CA ARG A 299 11.16 -13.20 -7.49
C ARG A 299 12.13 -12.87 -6.35
N PHE A 300 12.08 -11.64 -5.84
CA PHE A 300 13.05 -11.09 -4.90
C PHE A 300 12.58 -11.27 -3.45
N LEU A 301 13.51 -11.71 -2.59
CA LEU A 301 13.39 -11.69 -1.14
C LEU A 301 14.25 -10.55 -0.61
N PHE A 302 13.62 -9.57 0.04
CA PHE A 302 14.28 -8.43 0.66
C PHE A 302 14.34 -8.60 2.16
N ALA A 303 15.47 -8.25 2.77
CA ALA A 303 15.63 -8.16 4.21
C ALA A 303 16.27 -6.82 4.57
N SER A 304 15.66 -6.10 5.51
CA SER A 304 16.27 -4.91 6.10
C SER A 304 17.14 -5.32 7.27
N VAL A 305 18.44 -5.04 7.18
CA VAL A 305 19.47 -5.53 8.11
C VAL A 305 20.15 -4.36 8.80
N MET A 306 20.33 -4.46 10.12
CA MET A 306 21.08 -3.47 10.89
C MET A 306 22.57 -3.49 10.53
N THR A 307 23.13 -2.31 10.26
CA THR A 307 24.54 -2.17 9.85
C THR A 307 25.55 -2.33 10.99
N GLY A 308 25.09 -2.32 12.24
CA GLY A 308 25.94 -2.29 13.44
C GLY A 308 26.61 -0.93 13.71
N LYS A 309 26.44 0.05 12.82
CA LYS A 309 26.89 1.44 13.01
C LYS A 309 25.67 2.31 13.38
N GLY A 310 25.48 2.52 14.69
CA GLY A 310 24.33 3.27 15.20
C GLY A 310 23.01 2.52 14.96
N THR A 311 21.96 3.26 14.61
CA THR A 311 20.61 2.74 14.33
C THR A 311 20.33 2.54 12.84
N LEU A 312 21.36 2.64 11.99
CA LEU A 312 21.21 2.56 10.54
C LEU A 312 20.96 1.13 10.07
N ARG A 313 20.07 0.99 9.10
CA ARG A 313 19.72 -0.25 8.41
C ARG A 313 19.83 -0.12 6.90
N MET A 314 20.04 -1.25 6.23
CA MET A 314 20.18 -1.33 4.76
C MET A 314 19.43 -2.54 4.22
N ILE A 315 19.03 -2.46 2.95
CA ILE A 315 18.38 -3.57 2.26
C ILE A 315 19.41 -4.57 1.73
N HIS A 316 19.12 -5.85 1.96
CA HIS A 316 19.76 -6.98 1.31
C HIS A 316 18.72 -7.73 0.48
N VAL A 317 19.14 -8.22 -0.67
CA VAL A 317 18.29 -8.93 -1.63
C VAL A 317 18.81 -10.34 -1.88
N SER A 318 17.88 -11.27 -2.06
CA SER A 318 18.14 -12.65 -2.48
C SER A 318 17.17 -13.06 -3.58
N VAL A 319 17.66 -13.73 -4.62
CA VAL A 319 16.86 -14.29 -5.72
C VAL A 319 16.78 -15.82 -5.68
N ASP A 320 17.45 -16.45 -4.72
CA ASP A 320 17.55 -17.90 -4.53
C ASP A 320 16.95 -18.35 -3.20
N GLN A 321 15.93 -17.62 -2.74
CA GLN A 321 15.18 -17.92 -1.51
C GLN A 321 16.03 -17.84 -0.23
N GLY A 322 17.02 -16.95 -0.18
CA GLY A 322 17.85 -16.71 1.00
C GLY A 322 19.05 -17.67 1.13
N GLU A 323 19.50 -18.29 0.04
CA GLU A 323 20.77 -19.04 0.02
C GLU A 323 21.97 -18.10 -0.11
N THR A 324 21.85 -17.10 -1.00
CA THR A 324 22.83 -16.03 -1.17
C THR A 324 22.17 -14.67 -1.01
N TRP A 325 22.93 -13.71 -0.49
CA TRP A 325 22.48 -12.35 -0.23
C TRP A 325 23.43 -11.34 -0.84
N ASN A 326 22.87 -10.32 -1.47
CA ASN A 326 23.58 -9.17 -2.00
C ASN A 326 23.09 -7.90 -1.30
N MET A 327 24.01 -6.97 -1.04
CA MET A 327 23.63 -5.67 -0.50
C MET A 327 23.04 -4.83 -1.61
N ALA A 328 21.81 -4.35 -1.44
CA ALA A 328 21.21 -3.41 -2.36
C ALA A 328 21.96 -2.07 -2.27
N GLN A 329 22.26 -1.49 -3.41
CA GLN A 329 22.89 -0.18 -3.54
C GLN A 329 21.84 0.91 -3.32
N LEU A 330 21.30 0.96 -2.11
CA LEU A 330 20.35 1.97 -1.64
C LEU A 330 20.95 2.73 -0.46
N PRO A 331 20.57 4.01 -0.24
CA PRO A 331 21.01 4.75 0.93
C PRO A 331 20.60 4.03 2.23
N PRO A 332 21.48 3.94 3.25
CA PRO A 332 21.09 3.46 4.57
C PRO A 332 20.09 4.42 5.21
N VAL A 333 19.09 3.88 5.89
CA VAL A 333 18.05 4.66 6.56
C VAL A 333 18.13 4.51 8.08
N GLY A 334 17.67 5.55 8.79
CA GLY A 334 17.52 5.54 10.24
C GLY A 334 16.32 4.74 10.73
N HIS A 335 15.99 4.89 12.02
CA HIS A 335 14.84 4.22 12.63
C HIS A 335 13.50 4.84 12.18
N GLU A 336 13.46 6.17 12.05
CA GLU A 336 12.28 6.99 11.70
C GLU A 336 11.96 7.00 10.19
N GLN A 337 12.85 6.44 9.36
CA GLN A 337 12.71 6.41 7.90
C GLN A 337 12.40 5.00 7.42
N PHE A 338 11.66 4.82 6.34
CA PHE A 338 11.26 3.49 5.85
C PHE A 338 11.71 3.21 4.41
N TYR A 339 11.66 1.93 4.05
CA TYR A 339 11.72 1.47 2.66
C TYR A 339 10.35 0.90 2.30
N SER A 340 9.88 1.16 1.09
CA SER A 340 8.62 0.57 0.60
C SER A 340 8.79 -0.02 -0.79
N ILE A 341 8.34 -1.25 -0.98
CA ILE A 341 8.31 -1.91 -2.28
C ILE A 341 7.05 -1.43 -3.00
N LEU A 342 7.20 -0.48 -3.94
CA LEU A 342 6.06 0.13 -4.64
C LEU A 342 5.46 -0.81 -5.68
N ALA A 343 6.32 -1.46 -6.45
CA ALA A 343 5.94 -2.50 -7.41
C ALA A 343 7.13 -3.42 -7.68
N ALA A 344 6.85 -4.70 -7.86
CA ALA A 344 7.86 -5.70 -8.18
C ALA A 344 7.30 -6.73 -9.16
N ASN A 345 8.08 -7.03 -10.20
CA ASN A 345 7.80 -8.13 -11.12
C ASN A 345 9.01 -9.08 -11.18
N ASP A 346 9.04 -10.01 -12.13
CA ASP A 346 10.17 -10.95 -12.28
C ASP A 346 11.43 -10.28 -12.86
N ASP A 347 11.31 -9.06 -13.39
CA ASP A 347 12.38 -8.33 -14.07
C ASP A 347 13.00 -7.23 -13.21
N MET A 348 12.25 -6.50 -12.38
CA MET A 348 12.77 -5.43 -11.51
C MET A 348 11.81 -5.03 -10.39
N VAL A 349 12.30 -4.13 -9.54
CA VAL A 349 11.60 -3.56 -8.39
C VAL A 349 11.70 -2.04 -8.38
N PHE A 350 10.58 -1.38 -8.11
CA PHE A 350 10.52 0.01 -7.69
C PHE A 350 10.55 0.08 -6.17
N MET A 351 11.60 0.71 -5.63
CA MET A 351 11.80 0.87 -4.21
C MET A 351 11.70 2.35 -3.84
N HIS A 352 10.83 2.68 -2.89
CA HIS A 352 10.82 3.97 -2.24
C HIS A 352 11.83 3.99 -1.09
N VAL A 353 12.61 5.06 -0.99
CA VAL A 353 13.45 5.37 0.17
C VAL A 353 13.01 6.71 0.72
N ASP A 354 12.57 6.71 1.98
CA ASP A 354 12.11 7.90 2.67
C ASP A 354 13.26 8.91 2.92
N GLU A 355 12.97 10.20 2.81
CA GLU A 355 13.97 11.26 3.01
C GLU A 355 14.17 11.53 4.51
N PRO A 356 15.39 11.83 5.00
CA PRO A 356 15.60 12.05 6.43
C PRO A 356 14.79 13.22 7.00
N GLY A 357 14.06 12.95 8.09
CA GLY A 357 13.19 13.90 8.78
C GLY A 357 11.74 13.79 8.33
N ASP A 358 10.83 14.48 9.02
CA ASP A 358 9.39 14.43 8.72
C ASP A 358 9.05 15.31 7.50
N THR A 359 9.42 14.81 6.32
CA THR A 359 9.28 15.53 5.04
C THR A 359 8.00 15.18 4.30
N GLY A 360 7.45 13.98 4.51
CA GLY A 360 6.29 13.44 3.79
C GLY A 360 6.58 13.10 2.32
N PHE A 361 7.85 12.97 1.95
CA PHE A 361 8.27 12.52 0.63
C PHE A 361 9.59 11.75 0.69
N GLY A 362 9.88 11.02 -0.37
CA GLY A 362 11.15 10.34 -0.54
C GLY A 362 11.56 10.25 -2.00
N THR A 363 12.35 9.23 -2.32
CA THR A 363 12.87 9.01 -3.67
C THR A 363 12.54 7.60 -4.15
N ILE A 364 12.03 7.49 -5.39
CA ILE A 364 11.85 6.21 -6.07
C ILE A 364 13.17 5.80 -6.74
N TYR A 365 13.55 4.55 -6.52
CA TYR A 365 14.66 3.88 -7.17
C TYR A 365 14.18 2.70 -8.00
N ALA A 366 14.71 2.56 -9.21
CA ALA A 366 14.46 1.43 -10.11
C ALA A 366 15.64 0.45 -10.07
N SER A 367 15.37 -0.83 -9.82
CA SER A 367 16.41 -1.84 -9.69
C SER A 367 16.97 -2.33 -11.02
N ASP A 368 18.09 -3.05 -10.98
CA ASP A 368 18.49 -3.98 -12.03
C ASP A 368 17.73 -5.31 -11.94
N ASP A 369 17.99 -6.20 -12.89
CA ASP A 369 17.37 -7.53 -12.95
C ASP A 369 17.75 -8.42 -11.76
N ARG A 370 18.84 -8.09 -11.08
CA ARG A 370 19.30 -8.75 -9.85
C ARG A 370 18.72 -8.12 -8.58
N GLY A 371 18.00 -7.00 -8.68
CA GLY A 371 17.48 -6.28 -7.52
C GLY A 371 18.56 -5.67 -6.63
N THR A 372 19.80 -5.53 -7.13
CA THR A 372 20.99 -5.14 -6.36
C THR A 372 21.46 -3.73 -6.69
N VAL A 373 21.53 -3.38 -7.98
CA VAL A 373 21.96 -2.06 -8.43
C VAL A 373 20.72 -1.20 -8.65
N TYR A 374 20.72 0.04 -8.16
CA TYR A 374 19.56 0.93 -8.23
C TYR A 374 19.91 2.27 -8.86
N SER A 375 19.06 2.71 -9.78
CA SER A 375 19.10 4.05 -10.36
C SER A 375 17.98 4.89 -9.75
N LYS A 376 18.28 6.14 -9.44
CA LYS A 376 17.28 7.11 -9.02
C LYS A 376 16.31 7.38 -10.19
N SER A 377 15.02 7.20 -9.96
CA SER A 377 13.96 7.30 -10.97
C SER A 377 13.10 8.56 -10.79
N LEU A 378 12.64 8.83 -9.56
CA LEU A 378 11.80 10.00 -9.25
C LEU A 378 12.17 10.58 -7.88
N GLU A 379 12.47 11.87 -7.84
CA GLU A 379 12.71 12.61 -6.60
C GLU A 379 11.41 13.20 -6.05
N ARG A 380 11.39 13.48 -4.73
CA ARG A 380 10.27 14.13 -4.04
C ARG A 380 8.93 13.42 -4.23
N HIS A 381 8.98 12.10 -4.34
CA HIS A 381 7.82 11.23 -4.43
C HIS A 381 7.01 11.30 -3.14
N LEU A 382 5.72 11.63 -3.25
CA LEU A 382 4.81 11.75 -2.13
C LEU A 382 4.58 10.38 -1.47
N TYR A 383 4.93 10.29 -0.20
CA TYR A 383 4.67 9.13 0.64
C TYR A 383 4.58 9.62 2.08
N THR A 384 3.40 9.56 2.70
CA THR A 384 3.22 10.14 4.04
C THR A 384 3.77 9.23 5.14
N THR A 385 4.47 9.81 6.10
CA THR A 385 4.94 9.11 7.31
C THR A 385 3.75 8.58 8.13
N THR A 386 2.75 9.43 8.35
CA THR A 386 1.51 9.06 9.04
C THR A 386 0.54 8.42 8.05
N GLY A 387 0.13 7.18 8.29
CA GLY A 387 -0.84 6.46 7.47
C GLY A 387 -0.25 5.65 6.31
N GLY A 388 0.98 5.98 5.88
CA GLY A 388 1.65 5.23 4.81
C GLY A 388 1.04 5.41 3.43
N ASP A 389 0.35 6.52 3.18
CA ASP A 389 -0.40 6.75 1.94
C ASP A 389 0.53 7.20 0.81
N THR A 390 0.41 6.54 -0.34
CA THR A 390 1.11 6.91 -1.57
C THR A 390 0.18 6.80 -2.78
N ASP A 391 0.32 7.73 -3.73
CA ASP A 391 -0.46 7.74 -4.97
C ASP A 391 0.17 6.87 -6.08
N PHE A 392 1.23 6.11 -5.77
CA PHE A 392 1.89 5.25 -6.74
C PHE A 392 0.94 4.18 -7.28
N THR A 393 0.62 4.28 -8.56
CA THR A 393 -0.39 3.47 -9.25
C THR A 393 0.24 2.81 -10.47
N ASN A 394 0.22 1.47 -10.50
CA ASN A 394 0.55 0.69 -11.69
C ASN A 394 -0.64 0.70 -12.66
N VAL A 395 -0.46 1.22 -13.87
CA VAL A 395 -1.50 1.23 -14.90
C VAL A 395 -1.50 -0.14 -15.58
N THR A 396 -2.31 -1.06 -15.07
CA THR A 396 -2.29 -2.47 -15.51
C THR A 396 -2.82 -2.67 -16.94
N SER A 397 -3.56 -1.70 -17.46
CA SER A 397 -4.14 -1.72 -18.80
C SER A 397 -3.15 -1.39 -19.92
N LEU A 398 -1.95 -0.87 -19.61
CA LEU A 398 -0.90 -0.63 -20.59
C LEU A 398 0.50 -0.83 -19.99
N ARG A 399 1.34 -1.59 -20.69
CA ARG A 399 2.66 -1.99 -20.19
C ARG A 399 3.61 -0.81 -20.03
N GLY A 400 4.38 -0.81 -18.94
CA GLY A 400 5.41 0.20 -18.67
C GLY A 400 4.87 1.52 -18.12
N VAL A 401 3.55 1.63 -17.93
CA VAL A 401 2.91 2.87 -17.48
C VAL A 401 2.70 2.89 -15.97
N PHE A 402 3.16 3.97 -15.33
CA PHE A 402 2.98 4.21 -13.89
C PHE A 402 2.57 5.67 -13.67
N ILE A 403 1.65 5.90 -12.74
CA ILE A 403 1.23 7.25 -12.33
C ILE A 403 1.53 7.41 -10.84
N THR A 404 2.05 8.56 -10.43
CA THR A 404 2.22 8.87 -9.00
C THR A 404 2.16 10.37 -8.75
N SER A 405 2.27 10.77 -7.47
CA SER A 405 2.30 12.15 -7.02
C SER A 405 3.68 12.53 -6.48
N ILE A 406 4.09 13.78 -6.74
CA ILE A 406 5.28 14.42 -6.18
C ILE A 406 4.87 15.61 -5.30
N LEU A 407 5.69 15.91 -4.29
CA LEU A 407 5.57 17.14 -3.51
C LEU A 407 6.50 18.20 -4.08
N ALA A 408 5.96 19.20 -4.78
CA ALA A 408 6.75 20.30 -5.33
C ALA A 408 7.38 21.18 -4.22
N GLU A 409 8.33 22.03 -4.60
CA GLU A 409 9.04 22.93 -3.66
C GLU A 409 8.13 24.00 -3.03
N ASP A 410 6.98 24.29 -3.63
CA ASP A 410 5.95 25.16 -3.06
C ASP A 410 4.92 24.39 -2.20
N ASN A 411 5.25 23.14 -1.84
CA ASN A 411 4.41 22.18 -1.12
C ASN A 411 3.09 21.82 -1.83
N SER A 412 2.98 22.14 -3.13
CA SER A 412 1.86 21.66 -3.93
C SER A 412 2.07 20.20 -4.35
N VAL A 413 0.98 19.44 -4.42
CA VAL A 413 1.03 18.04 -4.88
C VAL A 413 0.72 18.01 -6.37
N GLN A 414 1.62 17.40 -7.14
CA GLN A 414 1.52 17.32 -8.60
C GLN A 414 1.57 15.86 -9.05
N SER A 415 0.82 15.51 -10.08
CA SER A 415 0.78 14.14 -10.60
C SER A 415 1.69 14.03 -11.80
N VAL A 416 2.44 12.95 -11.87
CA VAL A 416 3.37 12.62 -12.95
C VAL A 416 3.10 11.21 -13.45
N VAL A 417 3.39 10.98 -14.73
CA VAL A 417 3.26 9.68 -15.40
C VAL A 417 4.59 9.32 -16.05
N SER A 418 4.95 8.04 -15.96
CA SER A 418 6.01 7.43 -16.75
C SER A 418 5.39 6.42 -17.68
N PHE A 419 5.86 6.38 -18.93
CA PHE A 419 5.41 5.40 -19.93
C PHE A 419 6.50 4.34 -20.23
N ASP A 420 7.72 4.58 -19.76
CA ASP A 420 8.93 3.80 -20.04
C ASP A 420 9.48 3.09 -18.79
N GLN A 421 8.58 2.66 -17.90
CA GLN A 421 8.92 1.91 -16.68
C GLN A 421 9.87 2.70 -15.75
N GLY A 422 9.54 3.98 -15.53
CA GLY A 422 10.23 4.88 -14.60
C GLY A 422 11.55 5.44 -15.13
N GLY A 423 11.78 5.39 -16.44
CA GLY A 423 12.94 6.04 -17.08
C GLY A 423 12.78 7.55 -17.12
N GLU A 424 11.61 8.03 -17.52
CA GLU A 424 11.20 9.43 -17.52
C GLU A 424 9.83 9.61 -16.89
N TRP A 425 9.67 10.71 -16.15
CA TRP A 425 8.41 11.13 -15.56
C TRP A 425 8.01 12.50 -16.09
N VAL A 426 6.79 12.60 -16.62
CA VAL A 426 6.25 13.83 -17.21
C VAL A 426 4.89 14.18 -16.59
N PRO A 427 4.49 15.46 -16.57
CA PRO A 427 3.14 15.85 -16.15
C PRO A 427 2.07 15.25 -17.06
N LEU A 428 0.91 14.87 -16.51
CA LEU A 428 -0.20 14.35 -17.31
C LEU A 428 -0.82 15.47 -18.15
N ARG A 429 -1.10 15.16 -19.42
CA ARG A 429 -1.67 16.11 -20.37
C ARG A 429 -3.09 16.50 -19.99
N LYS A 430 -3.38 17.80 -19.93
CA LYS A 430 -4.77 18.28 -19.74
C LYS A 430 -5.67 17.84 -20.91
N PRO A 431 -6.95 17.49 -20.64
CA PRO A 431 -7.93 17.30 -21.70
C PRO A 431 -8.12 18.56 -22.56
N ALA A 432 -8.40 18.37 -23.87
CA ALA A 432 -8.49 19.47 -24.82
C ALA A 432 -9.61 20.48 -24.48
N ASN A 433 -10.76 19.97 -24.03
CA ASN A 433 -11.97 20.76 -23.80
C ASN A 433 -12.14 21.22 -22.34
N THR A 434 -11.09 21.17 -21.53
CA THR A 434 -11.12 21.61 -20.13
C THR A 434 -10.32 22.88 -19.90
N LYS A 435 -10.91 23.77 -19.09
CA LYS A 435 -10.25 24.98 -18.58
C LYS A 435 -9.45 24.62 -17.34
N CYS A 436 -8.34 25.33 -17.16
CA CYS A 436 -7.56 25.26 -15.92
C CYS A 436 -8.37 25.84 -14.75
N ASP A 437 -8.23 25.25 -13.58
CA ASP A 437 -8.87 25.72 -12.36
C ASP A 437 -8.09 26.87 -11.70
N ALA A 438 -8.51 27.27 -10.50
CA ALA A 438 -7.91 28.37 -9.77
C ALA A 438 -6.49 28.10 -9.23
N THR A 439 -6.02 26.84 -9.26
CA THR A 439 -4.64 26.51 -8.90
C THR A 439 -3.65 26.96 -9.96
N ALA A 440 -4.11 27.07 -11.22
CA ALA A 440 -3.26 27.42 -12.35
C ALA A 440 -2.89 28.91 -12.39
N LYS A 441 -1.60 29.20 -12.52
CA LYS A 441 -1.10 30.57 -12.72
C LYS A 441 -1.46 31.12 -14.09
N ASP A 442 -1.47 30.24 -15.10
CA ASP A 442 -1.89 30.54 -16.47
C ASP A 442 -3.21 29.81 -16.78
N PRO A 443 -4.28 30.54 -17.15
CA PRO A 443 -5.57 29.93 -17.50
C PRO A 443 -5.53 28.93 -18.66
N ASP A 444 -4.50 29.00 -19.50
CA ASP A 444 -4.37 28.17 -20.71
C ASP A 444 -3.29 27.08 -20.60
N GLN A 445 -2.35 27.21 -19.64
CA GLN A 445 -1.28 26.23 -19.40
C GLN A 445 -1.42 25.57 -18.03
N CYS A 446 -1.84 24.31 -18.04
CA CYS A 446 -1.98 23.47 -16.85
C CYS A 446 -1.96 21.99 -17.23
N SER A 447 -1.96 21.12 -16.22
CA SER A 447 -1.89 19.67 -16.35
C SER A 447 -3.11 18.99 -15.74
N LEU A 448 -3.28 17.70 -16.01
CA LEU A 448 -4.23 16.86 -15.28
C LEU A 448 -3.55 16.33 -14.02
N HIS A 449 -4.26 16.36 -12.90
CA HIS A 449 -3.83 15.81 -11.63
C HIS A 449 -4.82 14.73 -11.18
N ILE A 450 -4.31 13.60 -10.70
CA ILE A 450 -5.08 12.43 -10.34
C ILE A 450 -5.23 12.37 -8.82
N HIS A 451 -6.45 12.13 -8.36
CA HIS A 451 -6.72 11.81 -6.97
C HIS A 451 -6.58 10.31 -6.75
N ALA A 452 -5.72 9.91 -5.80
CA ALA A 452 -5.56 8.53 -5.35
C ALA A 452 -5.55 8.45 -3.81
N ALA A 453 -4.77 7.55 -3.22
CA ALA A 453 -4.83 7.22 -1.79
C ALA A 453 -4.61 8.44 -0.89
N TYR A 454 -3.66 9.32 -1.23
CA TYR A 454 -3.38 10.52 -0.45
C TYR A 454 -4.59 11.46 -0.38
N SER A 455 -5.31 11.63 -1.49
CA SER A 455 -6.50 12.48 -1.54
C SER A 455 -7.63 11.92 -0.66
N ILE A 456 -7.78 10.59 -0.62
CA ILE A 456 -8.76 9.90 0.23
C ILE A 456 -8.37 10.03 1.71
N ALA A 457 -7.09 9.84 2.04
CA ALA A 457 -6.57 10.01 3.39
C ALA A 457 -6.80 11.43 3.93
N MET A 458 -6.61 12.43 3.07
CA MET A 458 -6.91 13.85 3.33
C MET A 458 -8.40 14.18 3.40
N LYS A 459 -9.30 13.19 3.31
CA LYS A 459 -10.76 13.34 3.37
C LYS A 459 -11.32 14.27 2.30
N LEU A 460 -10.65 14.33 1.13
CA LEU A 460 -11.23 14.95 -0.05
C LEU A 460 -12.43 14.13 -0.55
N ASN A 461 -13.30 14.76 -1.32
CA ASN A 461 -14.49 14.09 -1.87
C ASN A 461 -14.11 13.18 -3.06
N VAL A 462 -13.42 12.09 -2.76
CA VAL A 462 -12.89 11.12 -3.71
C VAL A 462 -13.33 9.73 -3.26
N PRO A 463 -14.39 9.16 -3.87
CA PRO A 463 -14.95 7.90 -3.40
C PRO A 463 -14.13 6.65 -3.75
N MET A 464 -13.27 6.71 -4.78
CA MET A 464 -12.55 5.55 -5.31
C MET A 464 -11.14 5.92 -5.79
N LEU A 465 -10.25 4.94 -5.75
CA LEU A 465 -8.93 4.99 -6.38
C LEU A 465 -9.04 4.85 -7.91
N PRO A 466 -8.00 5.23 -8.67
CA PRO A 466 -7.92 4.94 -10.11
C PRO A 466 -8.14 3.45 -10.41
N VAL A 467 -8.99 3.15 -11.40
CA VAL A 467 -9.29 1.78 -11.84
C VAL A 467 -8.70 1.53 -13.22
N THR A 468 -7.93 0.45 -13.31
CA THR A 468 -7.35 -0.08 -14.55
C THR A 468 -7.45 -1.60 -14.53
N GLU A 469 -7.64 -2.23 -15.68
CA GLU A 469 -7.78 -3.68 -15.78
C GLU A 469 -6.96 -4.19 -16.99
N PRO A 470 -6.20 -5.28 -16.86
CA PRO A 470 -5.31 -5.76 -17.91
C PRO A 470 -6.04 -6.27 -19.16
N ASN A 471 -7.29 -6.70 -19.02
CA ASN A 471 -8.14 -7.08 -20.15
C ASN A 471 -8.82 -5.88 -20.84
N ALA A 472 -8.87 -4.70 -20.21
CA ALA A 472 -9.39 -3.45 -20.78
C ALA A 472 -8.24 -2.56 -21.28
N VAL A 473 -7.62 -2.98 -22.39
CA VAL A 473 -6.38 -2.40 -22.92
C VAL A 473 -6.46 -0.88 -23.10
N GLY A 474 -5.52 -0.15 -22.48
CA GLY A 474 -5.40 1.31 -22.53
C GLY A 474 -6.39 2.08 -21.64
N LEU A 475 -7.36 1.40 -21.03
CA LEU A 475 -8.43 2.07 -20.29
C LEU A 475 -8.00 2.44 -18.87
N ILE A 476 -8.23 3.69 -18.49
CA ILE A 476 -8.01 4.21 -17.13
C ILE A 476 -9.22 5.06 -16.75
N LEU A 477 -9.81 4.80 -15.58
CA LEU A 477 -10.80 5.68 -14.96
C LEU A 477 -10.23 6.24 -13.67
N ALA A 478 -10.27 7.55 -13.49
CA ALA A 478 -9.74 8.19 -12.30
C ALA A 478 -10.47 9.49 -11.97
N HIS A 479 -10.56 9.82 -10.69
CA HIS A 479 -10.92 11.17 -10.27
C HIS A 479 -9.74 12.10 -10.46
N GLY A 480 -10.00 13.34 -10.88
CA GLY A 480 -8.94 14.31 -11.07
C GLY A 480 -9.37 15.76 -11.04
N SER A 481 -8.36 16.64 -11.14
CA SER A 481 -8.49 18.08 -11.27
C SER A 481 -7.56 18.61 -12.35
N VAL A 482 -7.92 19.68 -13.03
CA VAL A 482 -7.13 20.27 -14.12
C VAL A 482 -6.60 21.62 -13.65
N GLY A 483 -5.28 21.74 -13.46
CA GLY A 483 -4.65 22.84 -12.74
C GLY A 483 -3.12 22.74 -12.71
N ASP A 484 -2.46 23.52 -11.86
CA ASP A 484 -1.01 23.40 -11.60
C ASP A 484 -0.71 22.37 -10.48
N ALA A 485 -1.74 21.96 -9.72
CA ALA A 485 -1.65 21.00 -8.62
C ALA A 485 -3.00 20.27 -8.39
N ILE A 486 -2.98 19.26 -7.51
CA ILE A 486 -4.20 18.61 -7.00
C ILE A 486 -5.09 19.64 -6.29
N SER A 487 -6.35 19.71 -6.72
CA SER A 487 -7.35 20.66 -6.22
C SER A 487 -8.19 20.08 -5.10
N VAL A 488 -8.41 20.82 -4.02
CA VAL A 488 -9.28 20.37 -2.91
C VAL A 488 -10.78 20.56 -3.19
N MET A 489 -11.14 21.32 -4.23
CA MET A 489 -12.52 21.77 -4.46
C MET A 489 -13.29 20.93 -5.47
N LYS A 490 -12.59 20.24 -6.40
CA LYS A 490 -13.23 19.62 -7.55
C LYS A 490 -12.62 18.26 -7.88
N SER A 491 -13.44 17.22 -7.84
CA SER A 491 -13.14 15.87 -8.30
C SER A 491 -14.13 15.49 -9.41
N ASP A 492 -13.72 15.68 -10.67
CA ASP A 492 -14.45 15.14 -11.82
C ASP A 492 -13.87 13.76 -12.19
N VAL A 493 -14.60 12.94 -12.94
CA VAL A 493 -14.07 11.66 -13.45
C VAL A 493 -13.50 11.85 -14.85
N TYR A 494 -12.25 11.42 -15.03
CA TYR A 494 -11.53 11.42 -16.29
C TYR A 494 -11.31 9.99 -16.77
N VAL A 495 -11.33 9.83 -18.09
CA VAL A 495 -11.06 8.56 -18.75
C VAL A 495 -9.93 8.74 -19.75
N SER A 496 -8.99 7.80 -19.75
CA SER A 496 -8.02 7.62 -20.81
C SER A 496 -8.29 6.29 -21.48
N ASP A 497 -8.23 6.25 -22.81
CA ASP A 497 -8.38 5.05 -23.62
C ASP A 497 -7.05 4.63 -24.27
N ASP A 498 -5.94 5.29 -23.97
CA ASP A 498 -4.63 5.06 -24.58
C ASP A 498 -3.52 4.86 -23.54
N GLY A 499 -3.89 4.57 -22.29
CA GLY A 499 -2.94 4.31 -21.20
C GLY A 499 -2.35 5.59 -20.60
N GLY A 500 -3.06 6.71 -20.66
CA GLY A 500 -2.71 7.94 -19.95
C GLY A 500 -2.06 9.02 -20.80
N TYR A 501 -1.89 8.79 -22.11
CA TYR A 501 -1.35 9.79 -23.06
C TYR A 501 -2.35 10.91 -23.33
N THR A 502 -3.63 10.54 -23.50
CA THR A 502 -4.73 11.47 -23.66
C THR A 502 -5.87 11.16 -22.71
N TRP A 503 -6.58 12.21 -22.32
CA TRP A 503 -7.64 12.16 -21.33
C TRP A 503 -8.86 12.92 -21.83
N ILE A 504 -10.04 12.40 -21.48
CA ILE A 504 -11.33 13.08 -21.63
C ILE A 504 -11.98 13.23 -20.25
N LYS A 505 -12.74 14.29 -20.06
CA LYS A 505 -13.65 14.36 -18.91
C LYS A 505 -14.89 13.54 -19.25
N ALA A 506 -15.12 12.47 -18.50
CA ALA A 506 -16.23 11.56 -18.73
C ALA A 506 -17.48 11.95 -17.93
N LEU A 507 -17.32 12.32 -16.66
CA LEU A 507 -18.43 12.66 -15.76
C LEU A 507 -18.06 13.88 -14.89
N ASP A 508 -19.03 14.77 -14.68
CA ASP A 508 -18.89 15.89 -13.76
C ASP A 508 -19.18 15.44 -12.32
N GLY A 509 -18.28 15.75 -11.40
CA GLY A 509 -18.39 15.37 -9.99
C GLY A 509 -17.99 13.92 -9.66
N PRO A 510 -17.92 13.59 -8.35
CA PRO A 510 -17.49 12.29 -7.86
C PRO A 510 -18.48 11.17 -8.18
N HIS A 511 -17.96 10.07 -8.71
CA HIS A 511 -18.71 8.84 -8.94
C HIS A 511 -17.94 7.63 -8.45
N HIS A 512 -18.65 6.58 -8.02
CA HIS A 512 -18.12 5.23 -8.07
C HIS A 512 -18.22 4.69 -9.50
N TYR A 513 -17.23 3.94 -9.96
CA TYR A 513 -17.20 3.37 -11.29
C TYR A 513 -16.65 1.94 -11.29
N ALA A 514 -17.04 1.17 -12.31
CA ALA A 514 -16.49 -0.16 -12.55
C ALA A 514 -16.36 -0.43 -14.04
N ILE A 515 -15.36 -1.25 -14.39
CA ILE A 515 -15.15 -1.78 -15.74
C ILE A 515 -15.79 -3.16 -15.81
N LEU A 516 -16.58 -3.39 -16.85
CA LEU A 516 -17.25 -4.65 -17.15
C LEU A 516 -16.89 -5.10 -18.58
N ASP A 517 -17.09 -6.37 -18.86
CA ASP A 517 -16.85 -6.99 -20.19
C ASP A 517 -15.51 -6.63 -20.84
N SER A 518 -14.43 -6.61 -20.05
CA SER A 518 -13.08 -6.26 -20.51
C SER A 518 -12.99 -4.87 -21.18
N GLY A 519 -13.78 -3.90 -20.71
CA GLY A 519 -13.83 -2.54 -21.26
C GLY A 519 -14.99 -2.30 -22.22
N GLY A 520 -15.75 -3.33 -22.60
CA GLY A 520 -16.95 -3.20 -23.44
C GLY A 520 -18.10 -2.44 -22.77
N LEU A 521 -18.10 -2.39 -21.43
CA LEU A 521 -19.11 -1.68 -20.66
C LEU A 521 -18.48 -0.97 -19.45
N LEU A 522 -18.76 0.31 -19.32
CA LEU A 522 -18.45 1.10 -18.14
C LEU A 522 -19.73 1.45 -17.40
N VAL A 523 -19.68 1.40 -16.08
CA VAL A 523 -20.80 1.80 -15.21
C VAL A 523 -20.32 2.82 -14.18
N ALA A 524 -21.20 3.75 -13.83
CA ALA A 524 -20.91 4.78 -12.84
C ALA A 524 -22.14 5.17 -12.02
N VAL A 525 -21.93 5.44 -10.73
CA VAL A 525 -22.94 5.87 -9.77
C VAL A 525 -22.46 7.14 -9.09
N GLU A 526 -23.28 8.17 -9.10
CA GLU A 526 -22.94 9.48 -8.52
C GLU A 526 -22.86 9.39 -6.99
N ASP A 527 -21.83 9.97 -6.39
CA ASP A 527 -21.65 10.02 -4.93
C ASP A 527 -21.49 11.46 -4.43
N ASN A 528 -22.63 12.10 -4.22
CA ASN A 528 -22.71 13.48 -3.73
C ASN A 528 -23.31 13.56 -2.31
N GLY A 529 -23.39 12.42 -1.60
CA GLY A 529 -24.01 12.30 -0.29
C GLY A 529 -25.56 12.31 -0.28
N ALA A 530 -26.22 12.47 -1.42
CA ALA A 530 -27.68 12.37 -1.53
C ALA A 530 -28.11 10.93 -1.87
N PRO A 531 -29.32 10.49 -1.43
CA PRO A 531 -29.87 9.22 -1.86
C PRO A 531 -30.01 9.14 -3.38
N ILE A 532 -29.63 8.00 -3.95
CA ILE A 532 -29.59 7.79 -5.39
C ILE A 532 -30.67 6.81 -5.86
N ASN A 533 -31.01 6.90 -7.14
CA ASN A 533 -31.84 5.91 -7.81
C ASN A 533 -31.48 5.70 -9.28
N LYS A 534 -30.32 6.23 -9.69
CA LYS A 534 -29.84 6.23 -11.08
C LYS A 534 -28.44 5.64 -11.14
N ILE A 535 -28.18 4.90 -12.21
CA ILE A 535 -26.86 4.45 -12.63
C ILE A 535 -26.60 4.94 -14.04
N LYS A 536 -25.36 5.31 -14.33
CA LYS A 536 -24.90 5.72 -15.66
C LYS A 536 -24.12 4.55 -16.27
N PHE A 537 -24.26 4.34 -17.58
CA PHE A 537 -23.47 3.34 -18.30
C PHE A 537 -22.99 3.87 -19.65
N SER A 538 -21.88 3.35 -20.15
CA SER A 538 -21.27 3.67 -21.44
C SER A 538 -20.75 2.39 -22.11
N THR A 539 -20.97 2.26 -23.42
CA THR A 539 -20.48 1.14 -24.24
C THR A 539 -19.42 1.58 -25.25
N ASP A 540 -18.86 2.78 -25.07
CA ASP A 540 -17.94 3.44 -26.01
C ASP A 540 -16.72 4.03 -25.29
N GLU A 541 -16.27 3.31 -24.25
CA GLU A 541 -15.11 3.67 -23.42
C GLU A 541 -15.25 5.06 -22.75
N GLY A 542 -16.46 5.43 -22.33
CA GLY A 542 -16.71 6.61 -21.50
C GLY A 542 -16.94 7.91 -22.26
N GLN A 543 -17.09 7.85 -23.59
CA GLN A 543 -17.37 9.04 -24.42
C GLN A 543 -18.83 9.48 -24.34
N CYS A 544 -19.77 8.53 -24.39
CA CYS A 544 -21.20 8.78 -24.27
C CYS A 544 -21.78 7.99 -23.10
N TRP A 545 -22.56 8.66 -22.26
CA TRP A 545 -23.19 8.05 -21.08
C TRP A 545 -24.71 8.06 -21.20
N SER A 546 -25.33 6.93 -20.90
CA SER A 546 -26.78 6.77 -20.76
C SER A 546 -27.16 6.62 -19.29
N VAL A 547 -28.31 7.15 -18.90
CA VAL A 547 -28.79 7.14 -17.51
C VAL A 547 -29.95 6.15 -17.38
N TYR A 548 -29.82 5.19 -16.48
CA TYR A 548 -30.83 4.20 -16.15
C TYR A 548 -31.34 4.41 -14.72
N VAL A 549 -32.67 4.52 -14.56
CA VAL A 549 -33.32 4.57 -13.24
C VAL A 549 -33.57 3.13 -12.76
N PHE A 550 -32.79 2.68 -11.76
CA PHE A 550 -32.84 1.28 -11.29
C PHE A 550 -33.87 1.04 -10.18
N THR A 551 -34.35 2.10 -9.51
CA THR A 551 -35.36 2.01 -8.45
C THR A 551 -36.24 3.28 -8.43
N ASN A 552 -37.49 3.15 -8.00
CA ASN A 552 -38.37 4.29 -7.75
C ASN A 552 -38.14 4.89 -6.36
N GLU A 553 -37.65 4.09 -5.42
CA GLU A 553 -37.35 4.49 -4.04
C GLU A 553 -35.83 4.66 -3.90
N PRO A 554 -35.34 5.90 -3.73
CA PRO A 554 -33.91 6.16 -3.58
C PRO A 554 -33.31 5.47 -2.36
N ILE A 555 -32.02 5.13 -2.46
CA ILE A 555 -31.25 4.50 -1.39
C ILE A 555 -30.05 5.36 -1.02
N SER A 556 -29.65 5.32 0.25
CA SER A 556 -28.35 5.84 0.67
C SER A 556 -27.29 4.86 0.19
N PHE A 557 -26.53 5.28 -0.83
CA PHE A 557 -25.55 4.43 -1.50
C PHE A 557 -24.29 4.22 -0.65
N THR A 558 -23.72 3.02 -0.74
CA THR A 558 -22.50 2.66 0.00
C THR A 558 -21.41 2.08 -0.89
N GLY A 559 -21.75 1.42 -1.99
CA GLY A 559 -20.72 0.84 -2.86
C GLY A 559 -21.25 0.07 -4.06
N LEU A 560 -20.35 -0.17 -5.02
CA LEU A 560 -20.57 -1.04 -6.18
C LEU A 560 -19.79 -2.35 -5.97
N ALA A 561 -20.42 -3.48 -6.31
CA ALA A 561 -19.78 -4.78 -6.32
C ALA A 561 -19.92 -5.40 -7.72
N SER A 562 -18.79 -5.75 -8.32
CA SER A 562 -18.71 -6.53 -9.56
C SER A 562 -17.74 -7.70 -9.37
N GLU A 563 -17.82 -8.70 -10.24
CA GLU A 563 -16.91 -9.85 -10.17
C GLU A 563 -15.48 -9.37 -10.46
N PRO A 564 -14.48 -9.76 -9.63
CA PRO A 564 -13.08 -9.43 -9.88
C PRO A 564 -12.61 -9.87 -11.28
N GLY A 565 -11.76 -9.06 -11.90
CA GLY A 565 -11.22 -9.31 -13.25
C GLY A 565 -12.07 -8.73 -14.39
N ALA A 566 -13.11 -7.95 -14.08
CA ALA A 566 -13.86 -7.12 -15.04
C ALA A 566 -14.42 -7.87 -16.27
N ARG A 567 -14.70 -9.18 -16.16
CA ARG A 567 -15.26 -10.01 -17.26
C ARG A 567 -16.78 -10.17 -17.21
N SER A 568 -17.39 -9.89 -16.06
CA SER A 568 -18.84 -10.05 -15.85
C SER A 568 -19.64 -8.93 -16.50
N MET A 569 -20.91 -9.21 -16.78
CA MET A 569 -21.94 -8.23 -17.19
C MET A 569 -22.83 -7.79 -16.02
N ASN A 570 -22.60 -8.35 -14.83
CA ASN A 570 -23.41 -8.10 -13.64
C ASN A 570 -22.71 -7.08 -12.73
N VAL A 571 -23.47 -6.09 -12.28
CA VAL A 571 -23.05 -5.15 -11.23
C VAL A 571 -24.12 -5.07 -10.15
N SER A 572 -23.70 -5.07 -8.90
CA SER A 572 -24.56 -4.94 -7.74
C SER A 572 -24.33 -3.59 -7.06
N ILE A 573 -25.39 -2.79 -6.96
CA ILE A 573 -25.44 -1.52 -6.25
C ILE A 573 -25.87 -1.81 -4.81
N TRP A 574 -25.06 -1.43 -3.84
CA TRP A 574 -25.34 -1.61 -2.42
C TRP A 574 -25.67 -0.29 -1.74
N GLY A 575 -26.60 -0.37 -0.80
CA GLY A 575 -26.95 0.74 0.05
C GLY A 575 -27.94 0.33 1.12
N TYR A 576 -28.44 1.32 1.84
CA TYR A 576 -29.47 1.11 2.85
C TYR A 576 -30.61 2.09 2.65
N ARG A 577 -31.77 1.74 3.18
CA ARG A 577 -32.91 2.65 3.26
C ARG A 577 -33.09 3.09 4.71
N GLU A 578 -33.16 4.40 4.91
CA GLU A 578 -33.44 4.98 6.21
C GLU A 578 -34.94 4.92 6.50
N SER A 579 -35.31 4.21 7.56
CA SER A 579 -36.65 4.28 8.15
C SER A 579 -36.55 4.86 9.57
N LEU A 580 -37.67 5.38 10.09
CA LEU A 580 -37.77 6.01 11.41
C LEU A 580 -37.32 5.10 12.58
N ILE A 581 -37.25 3.78 12.36
CA ILE A 581 -37.08 2.77 13.42
C ILE A 581 -35.92 1.79 13.11
N ALA A 582 -35.49 1.65 11.86
CA ALA A 582 -34.42 0.73 11.45
C ALA A 582 -33.80 1.11 10.10
N GLN A 583 -32.51 0.82 9.93
CA GLN A 583 -31.85 0.80 8.63
C GLN A 583 -31.88 -0.64 8.12
N TYR A 584 -32.27 -0.84 6.86
CA TYR A 584 -32.21 -2.15 6.22
C TYR A 584 -31.38 -2.07 4.95
N TRP A 585 -30.48 -3.03 4.79
CA TRP A 585 -29.61 -3.13 3.61
C TRP A 585 -30.41 -3.61 2.41
N VAL A 586 -30.11 -3.03 1.25
CA VAL A 586 -30.72 -3.40 -0.03
C VAL A 586 -29.62 -3.50 -1.08
N SER A 587 -29.66 -4.54 -1.89
CA SER A 587 -28.83 -4.66 -3.09
C SER A 587 -29.70 -4.63 -4.35
N PHE A 588 -29.21 -3.96 -5.39
CA PHE A 588 -29.78 -4.00 -6.74
C PHE A 588 -28.75 -4.53 -7.71
N THR A 589 -28.94 -5.75 -8.19
CA THR A 589 -28.07 -6.36 -9.20
C THR A 589 -28.67 -6.16 -10.59
N ILE A 590 -27.92 -5.52 -11.47
CA ILE A 590 -28.32 -5.23 -12.85
C ILE A 590 -27.50 -6.13 -13.76
N ASP A 591 -28.19 -6.88 -14.61
CA ASP A 591 -27.56 -7.67 -15.67
C ASP A 591 -27.67 -6.94 -17.02
N PHE A 592 -26.52 -6.56 -17.56
CA PHE A 592 -26.42 -5.84 -18.82
C PHE A 592 -26.39 -6.78 -20.05
N ARG A 593 -26.53 -8.10 -19.88
CA ARG A 593 -26.45 -9.06 -20.98
C ARG A 593 -27.49 -8.81 -22.07
N GLU A 594 -28.73 -8.48 -21.69
CA GLU A 594 -29.82 -8.20 -22.65
C GLU A 594 -29.68 -6.85 -23.37
N LEU A 595 -28.77 -5.99 -22.91
CA LEU A 595 -28.39 -4.76 -23.59
C LEU A 595 -27.45 -5.08 -24.77
N LEU A 596 -26.45 -5.95 -24.56
CA LEU A 596 -25.49 -6.41 -25.57
C LEU A 596 -25.99 -7.70 -26.24
N THR A 597 -26.98 -7.58 -27.13
CA THR A 597 -27.69 -8.74 -27.71
C THR A 597 -26.90 -9.58 -28.71
N ARG A 598 -25.67 -9.17 -29.07
CA ARG A 598 -24.84 -9.83 -30.09
C ARG A 598 -23.43 -10.03 -29.55
N ASP A 599 -22.84 -11.17 -29.83
CA ASP A 599 -21.43 -11.47 -29.55
C ASP A 599 -20.54 -10.73 -30.56
N CYS A 600 -19.38 -10.23 -30.11
CA CYS A 600 -18.45 -9.55 -30.99
C CYS A 600 -17.85 -10.49 -32.05
N ASP A 601 -17.69 -9.99 -33.26
CA ASP A 601 -17.02 -10.67 -34.37
C ASP A 601 -15.76 -9.90 -34.79
N ASN A 602 -14.95 -10.49 -35.69
CA ASN A 602 -13.68 -9.88 -36.12
C ASN A 602 -13.84 -8.48 -36.74
N ASN A 603 -15.01 -8.15 -37.29
CA ASN A 603 -15.32 -6.82 -37.82
C ASN A 603 -15.65 -5.81 -36.74
N ASP A 604 -15.76 -6.18 -35.47
CA ASP A 604 -15.93 -5.25 -34.35
C ASP A 604 -14.59 -4.79 -33.77
N TYR A 605 -13.48 -5.40 -34.17
CA TYR A 605 -12.15 -5.07 -33.65
C TYR A 605 -11.33 -4.21 -34.63
N VAL A 606 -10.54 -3.30 -34.07
CA VAL A 606 -9.54 -2.48 -34.77
C VAL A 606 -8.16 -2.80 -34.26
N GLN A 607 -7.19 -2.80 -35.19
CA GLN A 607 -5.79 -2.82 -34.82
C GLN A 607 -5.39 -1.47 -34.23
N TRP A 608 -4.85 -1.49 -33.02
CA TRP A 608 -4.33 -0.34 -32.31
C TRP A 608 -2.88 -0.60 -31.93
N LEU A 609 -1.99 0.33 -32.31
CA LEU A 609 -0.58 0.30 -31.93
C LEU A 609 -0.44 1.04 -30.60
N ALA A 610 0.04 0.34 -29.58
CA ALA A 610 0.33 0.95 -28.28
C ALA A 610 1.48 1.95 -28.36
N HIS A 611 1.45 2.96 -27.49
CA HIS A 611 2.49 4.00 -27.38
C HIS A 611 2.82 4.71 -28.70
N SER A 612 1.82 4.83 -29.57
CA SER A 612 1.96 5.44 -30.89
C SER A 612 1.73 6.94 -30.81
N ASP A 613 2.73 7.69 -31.27
CA ASP A 613 2.80 9.14 -31.23
C ASP A 613 2.82 9.75 -32.64
N ASP A 614 3.53 9.09 -33.56
CA ASP A 614 3.70 9.49 -34.96
C ASP A 614 3.90 8.27 -35.87
N LEU A 615 2.85 7.87 -36.59
CA LEU A 615 2.89 6.72 -37.48
C LEU A 615 3.78 6.89 -38.72
N SER A 616 4.34 8.08 -38.95
CA SER A 616 5.36 8.26 -39.98
C SER A 616 6.76 7.85 -39.51
N ASP A 617 6.98 7.71 -38.20
CA ASP A 617 8.24 7.25 -37.63
C ASP A 617 8.32 5.71 -37.65
N PRO A 618 9.33 5.10 -38.28
CA PRO A 618 9.54 3.65 -38.23
C PRO A 618 9.79 3.11 -36.81
N ASN A 619 10.18 3.94 -35.84
CA ASN A 619 10.38 3.57 -34.43
C ASN A 619 9.14 3.85 -33.55
N ASP A 620 8.04 4.34 -34.12
CA ASP A 620 6.81 4.65 -33.39
C ASP A 620 6.23 3.43 -32.64
N GLY A 621 5.81 3.61 -31.38
CA GLY A 621 5.32 2.53 -30.54
C GLY A 621 6.36 1.54 -30.05
N CYS A 622 7.66 1.78 -30.28
CA CYS A 622 8.73 1.00 -29.64
C CYS A 622 8.82 1.40 -28.17
N MET A 623 8.35 0.53 -27.28
CA MET A 623 8.54 0.71 -25.83
C MET A 623 9.21 -0.52 -25.26
N LEU A 624 10.27 -0.31 -24.47
CA LEU A 624 11.02 -1.38 -23.83
C LEU A 624 11.46 -2.45 -24.87
N GLY A 625 11.91 -1.97 -26.04
CA GLY A 625 12.46 -2.78 -27.11
C GLY A 625 11.52 -3.54 -28.03
N TYR A 626 10.20 -3.36 -27.96
CA TYR A 626 9.28 -3.91 -28.95
C TYR A 626 7.98 -3.12 -29.07
N LYS A 627 7.30 -3.28 -30.21
CA LYS A 627 5.98 -2.72 -30.50
C LYS A 627 4.90 -3.73 -30.17
N GLU A 628 3.79 -3.27 -29.62
CA GLU A 628 2.63 -4.10 -29.34
C GLU A 628 1.42 -3.61 -30.14
N LYS A 629 0.92 -4.49 -31.02
CA LYS A 629 -0.34 -4.27 -31.71
C LYS A 629 -1.43 -5.08 -31.04
N PHE A 630 -2.49 -4.39 -30.64
CA PHE A 630 -3.66 -4.95 -30.00
C PHE A 630 -4.84 -4.97 -30.97
N LEU A 631 -5.71 -5.97 -30.85
CA LEU A 631 -7.06 -5.93 -31.39
C LEU A 631 -8.00 -5.38 -30.32
N ARG A 632 -8.46 -4.14 -30.50
CA ARG A 632 -9.35 -3.46 -29.55
C ARG A 632 -10.76 -3.35 -30.11
N LEU A 633 -11.75 -3.42 -29.23
CA LEU A 633 -13.14 -3.23 -29.62
C LEU A 633 -13.33 -1.81 -30.17
N ARG A 634 -14.01 -1.67 -31.31
CA ARG A 634 -14.36 -0.36 -31.84
C ARG A 634 -15.37 0.32 -30.93
N LYS A 635 -15.17 1.61 -30.72
CA LYS A 635 -16.05 2.47 -29.90
C LYS A 635 -17.51 2.53 -30.38
N ASP A 636 -17.76 2.34 -31.67
CA ASP A 636 -19.10 2.31 -32.26
C ASP A 636 -19.73 0.90 -32.30
N SER A 637 -18.97 -0.14 -31.93
CA SER A 637 -19.42 -1.53 -31.93
C SER A 637 -19.99 -1.90 -30.58
N VAL A 638 -21.32 -2.05 -30.51
CA VAL A 638 -22.04 -2.45 -29.31
C VAL A 638 -22.29 -3.96 -29.37
N CYS A 639 -21.38 -4.73 -28.79
CA CYS A 639 -21.43 -6.19 -28.72
C CYS A 639 -20.76 -6.70 -27.43
N TRP A 640 -21.01 -7.97 -27.09
CA TRP A 640 -20.42 -8.63 -25.93
C TRP A 640 -19.08 -9.26 -26.31
N ASN A 641 -17.99 -8.86 -25.64
CA ASN A 641 -16.64 -9.41 -25.87
C ASN A 641 -16.57 -10.90 -25.53
N GLY A 642 -17.23 -11.31 -24.45
CA GLY A 642 -17.17 -12.67 -23.98
C GLY A 642 -16.32 -12.83 -22.72
N ARG A 643 -16.73 -13.78 -21.88
CA ARG A 643 -15.97 -14.11 -20.66
C ARG A 643 -14.61 -14.74 -21.00
N ASP A 644 -14.54 -15.45 -22.11
CA ASP A 644 -13.36 -16.08 -22.71
C ASP A 644 -12.53 -15.14 -23.58
N TYR A 645 -12.85 -13.84 -23.60
CA TYR A 645 -12.04 -12.84 -24.28
C TYR A 645 -10.59 -12.87 -23.81
N ILE A 646 -9.69 -12.96 -24.77
CA ILE A 646 -8.24 -12.93 -24.57
C ILE A 646 -7.71 -11.77 -25.40
N VAL A 647 -6.87 -10.97 -24.77
CA VAL A 647 -6.18 -9.88 -25.45
C VAL A 647 -5.17 -10.47 -26.44
N ASP A 648 -5.45 -10.34 -27.73
CA ASP A 648 -4.53 -10.76 -28.80
C ASP A 648 -3.45 -9.68 -29.02
N THR A 649 -2.20 -10.06 -28.81
CA THR A 649 -1.04 -9.18 -28.96
C THR A 649 0.00 -9.78 -29.89
N GLN A 650 0.54 -8.95 -30.79
CA GLN A 650 1.63 -9.33 -31.68
C GLN A 650 2.86 -8.45 -31.38
N PRO A 651 3.84 -8.95 -30.62
CA PRO A 651 5.06 -8.21 -30.33
C PRO A 651 5.95 -8.16 -31.57
N THR A 652 6.40 -6.96 -31.95
CA THR A 652 7.37 -6.75 -33.03
C THR A 652 8.65 -6.15 -32.46
N PRO A 653 9.81 -6.85 -32.49
CA PRO A 653 11.03 -6.36 -31.86
C PRO A 653 11.55 -5.08 -32.55
N CYS A 654 12.10 -4.17 -31.76
CA CYS A 654 12.71 -2.92 -32.21
C CYS A 654 14.24 -2.97 -32.12
N PRO A 655 14.96 -2.20 -32.96
CA PRO A 655 16.38 -1.95 -32.74
C PRO A 655 16.58 -1.12 -31.46
N CYS A 656 17.65 -1.40 -30.69
CA CYS A 656 17.92 -0.64 -29.48
C CYS A 656 18.30 0.81 -29.78
N THR A 657 17.66 1.76 -29.10
CA THR A 657 18.02 3.19 -29.05
C THR A 657 18.50 3.56 -27.65
N LEU A 658 18.93 4.81 -27.43
CA LEU A 658 19.27 5.28 -26.08
C LEU A 658 18.07 5.32 -25.11
N ASP A 659 16.84 5.34 -25.63
CA ASP A 659 15.61 5.37 -24.82
C ASP A 659 15.32 4.01 -24.17
N ASP A 660 15.86 2.92 -24.72
CA ASP A 660 15.83 1.56 -24.13
C ASP A 660 16.83 1.40 -22.95
N PHE A 661 17.50 2.48 -22.56
CA PHE A 661 18.47 2.52 -21.47
C PHE A 661 18.11 3.58 -20.42
N LEU A 662 18.15 3.15 -19.16
CA LEU A 662 18.08 4.03 -18.00
C LEU A 662 19.49 4.50 -17.60
N CYS A 663 19.56 5.57 -16.79
CA CYS A 663 20.84 5.99 -16.24
C CYS A 663 21.37 4.93 -15.29
N ASP A 664 22.60 4.49 -15.53
CA ASP A 664 23.27 3.51 -14.69
C ASP A 664 23.63 4.11 -13.33
N PHE A 665 24.10 3.27 -12.41
CA PHE A 665 24.51 3.71 -11.09
C PHE A 665 25.49 4.90 -11.14
N GLY A 666 25.18 5.94 -10.38
CA GLY A 666 25.97 7.16 -10.27
C GLY A 666 25.76 8.16 -11.41
N TYR A 667 24.78 7.92 -12.26
CA TYR A 667 24.32 8.84 -13.29
C TYR A 667 22.85 9.20 -13.05
N SER A 668 22.46 10.37 -13.52
CA SER A 668 21.07 10.85 -13.52
C SER A 668 20.83 11.68 -14.78
N ARG A 669 19.58 11.72 -15.26
CA ARG A 669 19.23 12.62 -16.35
C ARG A 669 19.26 14.06 -15.85
N LYS A 670 19.80 14.96 -16.68
CA LYS A 670 19.71 16.41 -16.42
C LYS A 670 18.33 16.91 -16.85
N GLU A 671 17.81 17.95 -16.18
CA GLU A 671 16.55 18.60 -16.57
C GLU A 671 16.49 18.85 -18.10
N ASN A 672 15.42 18.36 -18.75
CA ASN A 672 15.15 18.50 -20.19
C ASN A 672 16.21 17.90 -21.13
N SER A 673 16.98 16.91 -20.67
CA SER A 673 17.94 16.16 -21.49
C SER A 673 17.71 14.66 -21.32
N SER A 674 17.74 13.91 -22.43
CA SER A 674 17.80 12.44 -22.41
C SER A 674 19.19 11.92 -22.04
N GLU A 675 20.19 12.80 -21.92
CA GLU A 675 21.56 12.41 -21.61
C GLU A 675 21.75 12.14 -20.11
N CYS A 676 22.27 10.95 -19.81
CA CYS A 676 22.69 10.56 -18.46
C CYS A 676 24.03 11.20 -18.11
N VAL A 677 24.01 12.09 -17.12
CA VAL A 677 25.21 12.77 -16.59
C VAL A 677 25.59 12.22 -15.23
N LYS A 678 26.87 12.25 -14.88
CA LYS A 678 27.33 11.81 -13.56
C LYS A 678 26.73 12.68 -12.47
N GLN A 679 26.30 12.05 -11.38
CA GLN A 679 25.80 12.75 -10.20
C GLN A 679 26.96 13.50 -9.51
N ALA A 680 26.67 14.72 -9.04
CA ALA A 680 27.69 15.63 -8.50
C ALA A 680 28.39 15.08 -7.24
N ASP A 681 27.71 14.26 -6.45
CA ASP A 681 28.22 13.60 -5.25
C ASP A 681 29.16 12.42 -5.53
N LEU A 682 29.10 11.88 -6.75
CA LEU A 682 29.91 10.76 -7.24
C LEU A 682 30.97 11.19 -8.26
N GLU A 683 31.09 12.49 -8.54
CA GLU A 683 32.10 13.03 -9.44
C GLU A 683 33.52 12.77 -8.90
N GLY A 684 34.37 12.13 -9.71
CA GLY A 684 35.74 11.76 -9.32
C GLY A 684 35.87 10.53 -8.42
N LYS A 685 34.76 9.87 -8.04
CA LYS A 685 34.76 8.62 -7.27
C LYS A 685 34.69 7.39 -8.18
N VAL A 686 35.22 6.28 -7.70
CA VAL A 686 35.06 4.96 -8.34
C VAL A 686 33.69 4.40 -7.95
N LEU A 687 32.93 3.94 -8.95
CA LEU A 687 31.64 3.29 -8.73
C LEU A 687 31.88 1.84 -8.32
N GLU A 688 31.98 1.59 -7.02
CA GLU A 688 32.18 0.26 -6.43
C GLU A 688 30.88 -0.20 -5.76
N PHE A 689 30.52 -1.46 -5.97
CA PHE A 689 29.36 -2.10 -5.35
C PHE A 689 29.71 -3.51 -4.91
N CYS A 690 28.91 -4.08 -4.01
CA CYS A 690 29.21 -5.36 -3.38
C CYS A 690 28.31 -6.47 -3.90
N LEU A 691 28.88 -7.42 -4.64
CA LEU A 691 28.20 -8.62 -5.10
C LEU A 691 28.84 -9.87 -4.50
N HIS A 692 28.02 -10.70 -3.86
CA HIS A 692 28.43 -11.96 -3.23
C HIS A 692 29.67 -11.83 -2.33
N GLY A 693 29.78 -10.70 -1.63
CA GLY A 693 30.92 -10.41 -0.75
C GLY A 693 32.22 -10.04 -1.47
N LYS A 694 32.17 -9.73 -2.76
CA LYS A 694 33.27 -9.16 -3.55
C LYS A 694 32.92 -7.77 -4.06
N GLU A 695 33.88 -6.85 -3.96
CA GLU A 695 33.77 -5.54 -4.56
C GLU A 695 33.93 -5.67 -6.07
N GLU A 696 32.93 -5.19 -6.80
CA GLU A 696 32.95 -5.04 -8.23
C GLU A 696 32.99 -3.55 -8.57
N GLN A 697 33.83 -3.20 -9.53
CA GLN A 697 33.90 -1.86 -10.10
C GLN A 697 33.03 -1.81 -11.35
N LEU A 698 32.12 -0.85 -11.39
CA LEU A 698 31.31 -0.57 -12.56
C LEU A 698 32.05 0.40 -13.50
N GLN A 699 32.39 -0.07 -14.69
CA GLN A 699 32.85 0.76 -15.80
C GLN A 699 31.69 0.95 -16.77
N THR A 700 31.08 2.12 -16.76
CA THR A 700 29.89 2.44 -17.56
C THR A 700 30.04 3.79 -18.24
N SER A 701 29.54 3.90 -19.47
CA SER A 701 29.33 5.18 -20.15
C SER A 701 28.14 5.97 -19.58
N GLY A 702 27.44 5.42 -18.57
CA GLY A 702 26.34 6.06 -17.86
C GLY A 702 24.97 5.47 -18.12
N TYR A 703 24.88 4.41 -18.93
CA TYR A 703 23.63 3.84 -19.40
C TYR A 703 23.58 2.34 -19.10
N ARG A 704 22.40 1.85 -18.69
CA ARG A 704 22.12 0.43 -18.47
C ARG A 704 20.78 0.09 -19.10
N LYS A 705 20.73 -1.07 -19.77
CA LYS A 705 19.49 -1.54 -20.42
C LYS A 705 18.37 -1.69 -19.38
N ILE A 706 17.17 -1.22 -19.70
CA ILE A 706 16.02 -1.30 -18.80
C ILE A 706 15.69 -2.79 -18.56
N PRO A 707 15.50 -3.24 -17.31
CA PRO A 707 15.09 -4.63 -17.06
C PRO A 707 13.74 -4.95 -17.70
N GLY A 708 13.68 -6.08 -18.41
CA GLY A 708 12.50 -6.48 -19.19
C GLY A 708 12.50 -5.98 -20.63
N ASP A 709 13.46 -5.12 -21.01
CA ASP A 709 13.61 -4.61 -22.38
C ASP A 709 14.11 -5.69 -23.35
N LYS A 710 13.42 -5.83 -24.49
CA LYS A 710 13.66 -6.89 -25.49
C LYS A 710 14.19 -6.39 -26.83
N CYS A 711 14.79 -5.20 -26.87
CA CYS A 711 15.36 -4.62 -28.10
C CYS A 711 16.50 -5.50 -28.65
N VAL A 712 16.67 -5.50 -29.97
CA VAL A 712 17.65 -6.37 -30.68
C VAL A 712 18.53 -5.54 -31.62
N GLY A 713 19.85 -5.64 -31.46
CA GLY A 713 20.81 -4.86 -32.27
C GLY A 713 20.79 -3.38 -31.90
N GLY A 714 21.16 -2.49 -32.83
CA GLY A 714 21.15 -1.04 -32.59
C GLY A 714 22.36 -0.54 -31.78
N GLU A 715 22.17 0.58 -31.09
CA GLU A 715 23.21 1.21 -30.27
C GLU A 715 23.30 0.52 -28.91
N MET A 716 24.50 0.10 -28.52
CA MET A 716 24.76 -0.50 -27.21
C MET A 716 25.87 0.28 -26.50
N PRO A 717 25.53 1.11 -25.50
CA PRO A 717 26.50 1.82 -24.68
C PRO A 717 27.47 0.86 -23.99
N GLU A 718 28.72 1.29 -23.78
CA GLU A 718 29.73 0.46 -23.13
C GLU A 718 29.45 0.32 -21.62
N ARG A 719 29.24 -0.92 -21.17
CA ARG A 719 29.08 -1.27 -19.75
C ARG A 719 29.85 -2.56 -19.44
N LYS A 720 30.71 -2.52 -18.42
CA LYS A 720 31.51 -3.64 -17.94
C LYS A 720 31.54 -3.65 -16.41
N GLU A 721 31.37 -4.82 -15.83
CA GLU A 721 31.53 -5.07 -14.39
C GLU A 721 32.90 -5.76 -14.19
N ILE A 722 33.78 -5.14 -13.40
CA ILE A 722 35.15 -5.60 -13.16
C ILE A 722 35.26 -6.09 -11.71
N ASP A 723 35.42 -7.40 -11.50
CA ASP A 723 35.68 -7.97 -10.16
C ASP A 723 37.05 -7.49 -9.65
N LEU A 724 37.04 -6.64 -8.61
CA LEU A 724 38.27 -6.12 -7.98
C LEU A 724 38.96 -7.18 -7.12
N ARG A 725 38.35 -8.36 -6.93
CA ARG A 725 38.78 -9.47 -6.06
C ARG A 725 39.00 -9.06 -4.60
N LYS A 726 38.59 -7.85 -4.23
CA LYS A 726 38.59 -7.35 -2.86
C LYS A 726 37.30 -7.81 -2.19
N LYS A 727 37.39 -8.31 -0.97
CA LYS A 727 36.19 -8.71 -0.23
C LYS A 727 35.49 -7.46 0.29
N CYS A 728 34.23 -7.28 -0.07
CA CYS A 728 33.31 -6.42 0.67
C CYS A 728 32.57 -7.29 1.68
N VAL A 729 32.48 -6.86 2.93
CA VAL A 729 31.73 -7.59 3.95
C VAL A 729 30.63 -6.67 4.46
N SER A 730 29.37 -7.04 4.22
CA SER A 730 28.36 -6.91 5.26
C SER A 730 28.38 -8.18 6.09
N ASP A 731 28.31 -8.04 7.41
CA ASP A 731 28.41 -9.07 8.46
C ASP A 731 27.46 -10.30 8.34
N LEU A 732 26.79 -10.50 7.21
CA LEU A 732 25.64 -11.38 7.05
C LEU A 732 25.96 -12.85 6.76
N VAL A 733 27.18 -13.19 6.35
CA VAL A 733 27.53 -14.58 6.02
C VAL A 733 28.90 -14.95 6.57
N ALA A 734 28.95 -15.19 7.88
CA ALA A 734 29.93 -16.10 8.45
C ALA A 734 29.20 -17.11 9.34
N PRO A 735 28.77 -18.28 8.81
CA PRO A 735 28.69 -19.46 9.62
C PRO A 735 30.12 -20.01 9.71
N GLU A 736 30.99 -19.35 10.48
CA GLU A 736 32.12 -20.10 11.01
C GLU A 736 31.54 -21.11 12.00
N PHE A 737 31.33 -22.33 11.50
CA PHE A 737 31.45 -23.52 12.31
C PHE A 737 32.65 -23.33 13.23
N GLN A 738 32.42 -23.06 14.51
CA GLN A 738 33.43 -23.16 15.56
C GLN A 738 33.75 -24.64 15.79
N THR A 739 34.34 -25.26 14.79
CA THR A 739 35.12 -26.49 14.90
C THR A 739 36.39 -26.26 14.09
N GLY A 740 37.35 -25.57 14.70
CA GLY A 740 38.62 -25.30 14.04
C GLY A 740 39.57 -24.38 14.82
N SER A 741 40.32 -24.97 15.76
CA SER A 741 41.59 -24.47 16.30
C SER A 741 41.53 -23.30 17.30
N HIS A 742 41.34 -23.64 18.58
CA HIS A 742 41.93 -22.85 19.66
C HIS A 742 43.46 -22.82 19.48
N SER A 743 43.96 -21.78 18.82
CA SER A 743 45.37 -21.39 18.85
C SER A 743 45.75 -20.97 20.28
N SER A 744 46.13 -21.96 21.09
CA SER A 744 47.13 -21.96 22.17
C SER A 744 47.60 -20.61 22.77
N LYS A 745 46.69 -19.74 23.23
CA LYS A 745 47.08 -18.57 24.05
C LYS A 745 46.51 -18.58 25.47
N SER A 746 45.55 -19.45 25.78
CA SER A 746 45.03 -19.59 27.15
C SER A 746 45.92 -20.45 28.06
N VAL A 747 46.65 -21.43 27.52
CA VAL A 747 47.57 -22.27 28.31
C VAL A 747 48.79 -21.48 28.78
N ALA A 748 49.30 -20.54 27.97
CA ALA A 748 50.42 -19.68 28.34
C ALA A 748 50.05 -18.68 29.45
N ILE A 749 48.83 -18.13 29.42
CA ILE A 749 48.35 -17.20 30.45
C ILE A 749 48.06 -17.94 31.76
N VAL A 750 47.45 -19.13 31.72
CA VAL A 750 47.23 -19.95 32.91
C VAL A 750 48.56 -20.44 33.50
N LEU A 751 49.53 -20.86 32.68
CA LEU A 751 50.88 -21.20 33.16
C LEU A 751 51.59 -19.99 33.74
N ALA A 752 51.49 -18.80 33.15
CA ALA A 752 52.10 -17.59 33.70
C ALA A 752 51.48 -17.22 35.06
N VAL A 753 50.16 -17.31 35.21
CA VAL A 753 49.48 -17.05 36.49
C VAL A 753 49.86 -18.09 37.55
N VAL A 754 49.97 -19.37 37.17
CA VAL A 754 50.42 -20.45 38.07
C VAL A 754 51.89 -20.26 38.47
N VAL A 755 52.76 -19.85 37.54
CA VAL A 755 54.17 -19.55 37.85
C VAL A 755 54.28 -18.33 38.77
N VAL A 756 53.49 -17.27 38.56
CA VAL A 756 53.47 -16.11 39.44
C VAL A 756 52.94 -16.47 40.84
N MET A 757 51.91 -17.32 40.94
CA MET A 757 51.41 -17.85 42.21
C MET A 757 52.44 -18.75 42.92
N LEU A 758 53.16 -19.59 42.18
CA LEU A 758 54.22 -20.42 42.76
C LEU A 758 55.42 -19.58 43.22
N LEU A 759 55.77 -18.52 42.49
CA LEU A 759 56.82 -17.57 42.88
C LEU A 759 56.42 -16.73 44.10
N SER A 760 55.16 -16.32 44.23
CA SER A 760 54.67 -15.59 45.40
C SER A 760 54.57 -16.49 46.64
N VAL A 761 54.19 -17.76 46.49
CA VAL A 761 54.24 -18.77 47.56
C VAL A 761 55.69 -19.07 47.96
N ALA A 762 56.61 -19.23 46.99
CA ALA A 762 58.03 -19.42 47.28
C ALA A 762 58.65 -18.21 47.99
N ALA A 763 58.31 -16.99 47.56
CA ALA A 763 58.72 -15.75 48.22
C ALA A 763 58.15 -15.65 49.64
N GLY A 764 56.87 -16.02 49.84
CA GLY A 764 56.24 -16.10 51.16
C GLY A 764 56.91 -17.12 52.08
N VAL A 765 57.26 -18.30 51.57
CA VAL A 765 58.00 -19.33 52.32
C VAL A 765 59.42 -18.86 52.66
N ILE A 766 60.11 -18.17 51.76
CA ILE A 766 61.44 -17.57 52.04
C ILE A 766 61.32 -16.46 53.08
N PHE A 767 60.27 -15.63 53.02
CA PHE A 767 60.03 -14.55 53.98
C PHE A 767 59.72 -15.08 55.38
N VAL A 768 58.86 -16.10 55.49
CA VAL A 768 58.56 -16.80 56.75
C VAL A 768 59.79 -17.53 57.28
N ARG A 769 60.57 -18.18 56.42
CA ARG A 769 61.80 -18.90 56.83
C ARG A 769 62.91 -17.93 57.27
N LYS A 770 62.95 -16.70 56.74
CA LYS A 770 63.95 -15.67 57.08
C LYS A 770 63.59 -14.86 58.34
N TYR A 771 62.30 -14.72 58.68
CA TYR A 771 61.85 -13.86 59.78
C TYR A 771 61.10 -14.57 60.93
N VAL A 772 60.69 -15.84 60.80
CA VAL A 772 59.87 -16.55 61.81
C VAL A 772 60.60 -17.69 62.53
N CYS A 773 61.78 -18.14 62.07
CA CYS A 773 62.54 -19.25 62.70
C CYS A 773 63.92 -18.88 63.29
N GLY A 774 64.28 -17.61 63.44
CA GLY A 774 65.54 -17.17 64.06
C GLY A 774 65.30 -16.03 65.06
N GLY A 775 64.90 -16.38 66.28
CA GLY A 775 64.34 -15.43 67.24
C GLY A 775 65.30 -14.40 67.83
N ARG A 776 64.73 -13.28 68.28
CA ARG A 776 64.83 -12.80 69.68
C ARG A 776 63.81 -11.69 69.95
N PHE A 777 63.19 -11.84 71.11
CA PHE A 777 62.20 -10.97 71.76
C PHE A 777 62.64 -9.50 71.87
N LEU A 778 61.66 -8.59 71.85
CA LEU A 778 61.65 -7.48 72.82
C LEU A 778 60.22 -7.11 73.21
N VAL A 779 60.07 -7.01 74.52
CA VAL A 779 58.86 -6.84 75.34
C VAL A 779 58.61 -5.36 75.59
N HIS A 780 57.33 -4.96 75.75
CA HIS A 780 56.73 -4.03 76.75
C HIS A 780 55.51 -3.30 76.13
N ARG A 781 54.52 -2.74 76.84
CA ARG A 781 53.62 -3.09 77.99
C ARG A 781 52.79 -1.79 78.23
N TYR A 782 51.46 -1.89 78.40
CA TYR A 782 50.50 -0.86 78.92
C TYR A 782 50.31 0.42 78.05
N SER A 783 49.20 1.19 78.08
CA SER A 783 48.04 1.31 78.98
C SER A 783 46.79 1.87 78.25
N VAL A 784 45.65 1.75 78.94
CA VAL A 784 44.34 2.39 78.78
C VAL A 784 44.41 3.94 78.82
N LEU A 785 43.60 4.68 78.03
CA LEU A 785 42.70 5.76 78.50
C LEU A 785 41.83 6.40 77.38
N GLN A 786 40.51 6.43 77.66
CA GLN A 786 39.49 7.49 77.49
C GLN A 786 40.06 8.94 77.32
N GLN A 787 39.47 9.97 76.68
CA GLN A 787 38.06 10.39 76.50
C GLN A 787 38.01 11.73 75.69
N HIS A 788 36.81 12.09 75.18
CA HIS A 788 36.28 13.46 74.94
C HIS A 788 36.80 14.25 73.69
N VAL A 789 36.01 15.06 72.95
CA VAL A 789 34.76 15.78 73.27
C VAL A 789 34.10 16.36 71.99
N GLU A 790 32.76 16.52 72.04
CA GLU A 790 31.90 17.55 71.38
C GLU A 790 31.69 17.56 69.84
N GLU A 791 30.47 17.24 69.38
CA GLU A 791 29.27 18.11 69.26
C GLU A 791 29.24 18.88 67.93
N ASN A 792 28.32 18.53 67.02
CA ASN A 792 27.01 19.19 66.93
C ASN A 792 26.33 18.96 65.57
N ALA A 793 25.01 18.85 65.69
CA ALA A 793 23.97 19.27 64.76
C ALA A 793 23.55 18.33 63.62
N ALA A 794 22.43 17.67 63.93
CA ALA A 794 21.18 17.59 63.17
C ALA A 794 21.18 16.66 61.96
N ASP A 795 20.70 15.43 62.16
CA ASP A 795 19.27 15.01 62.11
C ASP A 795 18.82 14.84 60.64
N GLY A 796 18.35 13.68 60.18
CA GLY A 796 17.94 12.48 60.89
C GLY A 796 16.62 11.99 60.29
N MET A 797 16.63 10.73 59.81
CA MET A 797 15.57 9.70 59.87
C MET A 797 14.19 10.03 59.27
N ASP A 798 13.33 9.11 58.83
CA ASP A 798 13.33 7.69 58.48
C ASP A 798 11.98 7.46 57.75
N GLU A 799 11.86 6.34 57.05
CA GLU A 799 10.66 5.66 56.50
C GLU A 799 9.40 5.61 57.43
N PRO A 800 8.24 4.95 57.09
CA PRO A 800 7.51 4.68 55.83
C PRO A 800 5.94 4.85 55.97
N LEU A 801 5.19 4.43 54.92
CA LEU A 801 3.76 3.97 54.85
C LEU A 801 2.59 4.94 54.51
N ASP A 802 1.85 4.50 53.46
CA ASP A 802 0.38 4.50 53.24
C ASP A 802 -0.45 5.80 53.03
N THR A 803 -1.00 6.01 51.80
CA THR A 803 -2.44 5.85 51.41
C THR A 803 -2.86 6.63 50.13
N CYS A 804 -3.46 5.88 49.18
CA CYS A 804 -4.62 6.17 48.30
C CYS A 804 -4.96 7.61 47.82
N GLN A 805 -5.00 7.83 46.49
CA GLN A 805 -6.12 8.45 45.75
C GLN A 805 -5.89 8.48 44.21
N THR A 806 -6.89 8.03 43.46
CA THR A 806 -7.14 8.22 42.00
C THR A 806 -7.39 9.71 41.65
N PRO A 807 -7.13 10.21 40.41
CA PRO A 807 -8.07 10.03 39.27
C PRO A 807 -7.45 10.02 37.84
N ASN A 808 -8.25 9.47 36.91
CA ASN A 808 -8.36 9.74 35.46
C ASN A 808 -7.17 10.37 34.69
N GLY A 809 -6.74 9.66 33.64
CA GLY A 809 -6.04 10.24 32.49
C GLY A 809 -5.89 9.22 31.38
N LYS A 810 -6.72 9.34 30.33
CA LYS A 810 -6.49 8.71 29.03
C LYS A 810 -5.08 9.05 28.54
N ILE A 811 -4.30 8.05 28.17
CA ILE A 811 -3.12 8.22 27.33
C ILE A 811 -3.25 7.17 26.22
N GLU A 812 -3.64 7.65 25.04
CA GLU A 812 -3.42 7.01 23.75
C GLU A 812 -1.94 6.69 23.61
N PHE A 813 -1.63 5.45 23.23
CA PHE A 813 -0.35 5.11 22.63
C PHE A 813 -0.56 4.93 21.15
N HIS A 814 0.26 5.66 20.39
CA HIS A 814 0.39 5.61 18.94
C HIS A 814 0.82 4.21 18.50
N ASP A 815 0.07 3.64 17.57
CA ASP A 815 0.53 2.55 16.70
C ASP A 815 1.46 3.16 15.63
N ASP A 816 2.72 2.73 15.63
CA ASP A 816 3.69 3.06 14.60
C ASP A 816 3.43 2.20 13.34
N SER A 817 3.26 2.91 12.22
CA SER A 817 2.79 2.47 10.91
C SER A 817 3.82 1.65 10.10
N ASP A 818 4.21 0.48 10.61
CA ASP A 818 5.03 -0.49 9.86
C ASP A 818 4.31 -1.83 9.58
N GLU A 819 3.05 -2.00 10.02
CA GLU A 819 2.31 -3.27 9.87
C GLU A 819 1.27 -3.30 8.74
N ASP A 820 0.86 -2.16 8.17
CA ASP A 820 -0.22 -2.12 7.16
C ASP A 820 0.25 -1.98 5.69
N LEU A 821 1.54 -2.15 5.39
CA LEU A 821 2.11 -1.80 4.07
C LEU A 821 2.61 -2.97 3.22
N LEU A 822 2.11 -4.20 3.42
CA LEU A 822 2.42 -5.31 2.50
C LEU A 822 1.25 -6.30 2.27
N GLU A 823 0.03 -5.79 2.12
CA GLU A 823 -1.05 -6.48 1.40
C GLU A 823 -1.30 -5.86 0.02
#